data_AF-A0A1I3VJA6-F1
#
_entry.id   AF-A0A1I3VJA6-F1
#
_cell.length_a   1.000
_cell.length_b   1.000
_cell.length_c   1.000
_cell.angle_alpha   90.00
_cell.angle_beta   90.00
_cell.angle_gamma   90.00
#
_symmetry.space_group_name_H-M   'P 1'
#
loop_
_entity.id
_entity.type
_entity.pdbx_description
1 polymer ?
#
loop_
_entity_poly.entity_id
_entity_poly.type
_entity_poly.pdbx_seq_one_letter_code
_entity_poly.pdbx_strand_id
1 'polypeptide(L)'
;MNATLRKYAVWATAGCLLVALGLGGGYLLWAPPGSGHDGHDHAGQETSEGAPAASLWTCSMHPQIKLPEPGQCPICFMDLIPLAIPDGEDRRTSLRQLSLSPDAARLAGIRVEAARLAEVSVQTHLFGKVAYDESRVGVITAWVGGRIDRLHVDTTGAVVRAGQAMALVYSPELVAAQAELIQAVRARERMSGGSRLVADSALRMENAAREKLRLLGMGKAQIESIVKRGTPADHVTLTAPQSGIVIEKKVVEGMYVQTGMPIYAVADLSRVWVVLEAYESDLVWMAPGKDVAFRVEALPGQEFTGKVVYVGTSVNPATRTVEVRVEVPNPGLALKPGMFVSAMQQDGDAQRPRELVIPASAPLITGKRAVVYVADPDRPGVYEGREVVLGPRTDQGFVVRGGIAEGELVVVQGNFRIDAALQIVARPSMMNPAEAPAASGVRFADVPQPFSVRLAALAQRLGAVEEAVAAGGLDAVRGAYHDFGKALNGVDADALDGEAALEWKELSMLLGNDALLGYESPTPRRASQVLDDMRGHFARVRAAFPLEELTAKIEAPAGLRSALDALYAAYVPVQEALAGDDANTAHAALVLFRQALGQADESARVEGSEAWSGHSAAIASGLGEMEQAADMEGLRAGFYPLSVAMSRMVETYGAGQGPVYELYCPMAFGDQGATWLQGDPRVNNPYFGASMLRCGEVKRQLRGE
;
A
#
# COMPACT_ATOMS: atom_id res chain seq x y z
N MET A 1 53.11 83.40 25.28
CA MET A 1 52.22 82.24 25.51
C MET A 1 50.94 82.49 24.71
N ASN A 2 50.47 81.52 23.92
CA ASN A 2 49.29 81.59 23.00
C ASN A 2 49.54 81.93 21.51
N ALA A 3 50.60 81.40 20.91
CA ALA A 3 50.71 81.28 19.44
C ALA A 3 50.81 79.82 18.95
N THR A 4 51.09 78.88 19.86
CA THR A 4 51.21 77.43 19.57
C THR A 4 49.94 76.63 19.86
N LEU A 5 49.04 77.09 20.74
CA LEU A 5 47.73 76.46 20.99
C LEU A 5 46.72 76.68 19.86
N ARG A 6 46.89 77.74 19.05
CA ARG A 6 45.98 78.08 17.95
C ARG A 6 46.20 77.20 16.70
N LYS A 7 47.36 76.57 16.55
CA LYS A 7 47.64 75.64 15.44
C LYS A 7 47.10 74.23 15.72
N TYR A 8 47.15 73.73 16.96
CA TYR A 8 46.58 72.42 17.30
C TYR A 8 45.03 72.41 17.35
N ALA A 9 44.38 73.54 17.62
CA ALA A 9 42.92 73.65 17.56
C ALA A 9 42.36 73.53 16.12
N VAL A 10 43.11 73.96 15.10
CA VAL A 10 42.70 73.88 13.68
C VAL A 10 42.86 72.45 13.13
N TRP A 11 43.87 71.70 13.57
CA TRP A 11 44.03 70.31 13.16
C TRP A 11 43.11 69.34 13.93
N ALA A 12 42.77 69.63 15.20
CA ALA A 12 41.79 68.84 15.95
C ALA A 12 40.33 69.05 15.46
N THR A 13 39.98 70.26 14.99
CA THR A 13 38.66 70.53 14.40
C THR A 13 38.54 69.97 12.97
N ALA A 14 39.63 69.95 12.18
CA ALA A 14 39.65 69.30 10.86
C ALA A 14 39.58 67.75 10.96
N GLY A 15 40.18 67.15 11.98
CA GLY A 15 40.12 65.70 12.23
C GLY A 15 38.72 65.21 12.64
N CYS A 16 38.02 65.94 13.51
CA CYS A 16 36.65 65.60 13.89
C CYS A 16 35.63 65.79 12.75
N LEU A 17 35.85 66.76 11.83
CA LEU A 17 34.97 66.96 10.68
C LEU A 17 35.10 65.85 9.63
N LEU A 18 36.31 65.28 9.45
CA LEU A 18 36.55 64.16 8.52
C LEU A 18 36.00 62.82 9.03
N VAL A 19 35.99 62.58 10.35
CA VAL A 19 35.36 61.38 10.94
C VAL A 19 33.83 61.49 10.94
N ALA A 20 33.26 62.69 11.13
CA ALA A 20 31.82 62.91 11.00
C ALA A 20 31.31 62.79 9.55
N LEU A 21 32.08 63.26 8.55
CA LEU A 21 31.74 63.10 7.13
C LEU A 21 31.92 61.64 6.65
N GLY A 22 32.88 60.89 7.22
CA GLY A 22 33.07 59.46 6.92
C GLY A 22 31.95 58.56 7.47
N LEU A 23 31.42 58.86 8.66
CA LEU A 23 30.28 58.14 9.24
C LEU A 23 28.93 58.57 8.66
N GLY A 24 28.81 59.81 8.15
CA GLY A 24 27.62 60.28 7.43
C GLY A 24 27.51 59.79 5.97
N GLY A 25 28.64 59.63 5.27
CA GLY A 25 28.66 59.21 3.86
C GLY A 25 28.38 57.73 3.62
N GLY A 26 28.68 56.86 4.60
CA GLY A 26 28.44 55.41 4.51
C GLY A 26 26.97 55.00 4.70
N TYR A 27 26.15 55.82 5.36
CA TYR A 27 24.74 55.52 5.63
C TYR A 27 23.80 55.86 4.45
N LEU A 28 24.25 56.66 3.48
CA LEU A 28 23.42 57.12 2.35
C LEU A 28 23.61 56.34 1.03
N LEU A 29 24.58 55.42 0.95
CA LEU A 29 24.81 54.59 -0.25
C LEU A 29 24.45 53.11 -0.07
N TRP A 30 23.94 52.70 1.10
CA TRP A 30 23.47 51.33 1.35
C TRP A 30 22.27 51.30 2.32
N ALA A 31 21.11 51.75 1.85
CA ALA A 31 19.81 51.43 2.47
C ALA A 31 18.75 51.17 1.38
N PRO A 32 18.06 50.00 1.41
CA PRO A 32 17.00 49.65 0.45
C PRO A 32 15.68 50.42 0.73
N PRO A 33 14.79 50.58 -0.27
CA PRO A 33 13.69 51.54 -0.21
C PRO A 33 12.59 51.13 0.77
N GLY A 34 12.41 51.93 1.82
CA GLY A 34 11.20 51.96 2.64
C GLY A 34 10.23 53.01 2.10
N SER A 35 9.09 52.56 1.58
CA SER A 35 7.99 53.40 1.13
C SER A 35 7.25 54.00 2.34
N GLY A 36 7.54 55.26 2.65
CA GLY A 36 6.59 56.13 3.33
C GLY A 36 5.61 56.70 2.31
N HIS A 37 4.31 56.68 2.63
CA HIS A 37 3.35 57.64 2.11
C HIS A 37 2.68 58.29 3.31
N ASP A 38 3.06 59.55 3.54
CA ASP A 38 2.29 60.51 4.30
C ASP A 38 0.93 60.72 3.63
N GLY A 39 -0.07 60.97 4.48
CA GLY A 39 -1.47 61.04 4.12
C GLY A 39 -1.79 62.14 3.09
N HIS A 40 -2.71 61.79 2.20
CA HIS A 40 -3.64 62.73 1.61
C HIS A 40 -5.05 62.32 1.99
N ASP A 41 -5.71 63.22 2.72
CA ASP A 41 -7.15 63.23 2.92
C ASP A 41 -7.88 63.11 1.58
N HIS A 42 -8.64 62.04 1.43
CA HIS A 42 -9.86 62.08 0.66
C HIS A 42 -11.01 61.69 1.59
N ALA A 43 -11.63 62.73 2.13
CA ALA A 43 -13.04 62.72 2.49
C ALA A 43 -13.86 62.41 1.22
N GLY A 44 -14.01 61.13 0.92
CA GLY A 44 -15.06 60.59 0.09
C GLY A 44 -16.08 59.96 1.03
N GLN A 45 -17.30 60.49 1.03
CA GLN A 45 -18.44 59.89 1.69
C GLN A 45 -18.61 58.45 1.22
N GLU A 46 -18.18 57.48 2.03
CA GLU A 46 -18.78 56.15 2.00
C GLU A 46 -20.09 56.26 2.78
N THR A 47 -21.16 56.39 2.01
CA THR A 47 -22.51 56.06 2.45
C THR A 47 -22.45 54.73 3.21
N SER A 48 -22.87 54.78 4.47
CA SER A 48 -23.19 53.60 5.27
C SER A 48 -24.36 52.86 4.62
N GLU A 49 -24.10 52.10 3.56
CA GLU A 49 -24.92 50.95 3.22
C GLU A 49 -24.39 49.78 4.02
N GLY A 50 -25.28 49.18 4.82
CA GLY A 50 -24.94 48.34 5.96
C GLY A 50 -23.94 47.24 5.66
N ALA A 51 -22.77 47.33 6.29
CA ALA A 51 -21.89 46.18 6.45
C ALA A 51 -22.63 45.11 7.27
N PRO A 52 -22.70 43.85 6.82
CA PRO A 52 -23.24 42.77 7.64
C PRO A 52 -22.40 42.69 8.92
N ALA A 53 -23.06 42.50 10.05
CA ALA A 53 -22.40 42.39 11.35
C ALA A 53 -21.37 41.25 11.30
N ALA A 54 -20.08 41.59 11.21
CA ALA A 54 -19.01 40.61 11.24
C ALA A 54 -19.00 39.93 12.63
N SER A 55 -19.42 38.68 12.68
CA SER A 55 -19.50 37.89 13.92
C SER A 55 -18.14 37.30 14.34
N LEU A 56 -17.14 37.30 13.45
CA LEU A 56 -15.84 36.64 13.67
C LEU A 56 -14.67 37.42 13.03
N TRP A 57 -13.53 37.42 13.71
CA TRP A 57 -12.26 38.05 13.30
C TRP A 57 -11.15 37.01 13.11
N THR A 58 -10.30 37.17 12.10
CA THR A 58 -9.21 36.22 11.78
C THR A 58 -7.89 36.91 11.41
N CYS A 59 -6.78 36.19 11.43
CA CYS A 59 -5.44 36.72 11.10
C CYS A 59 -5.03 36.33 9.69
N SER A 60 -4.58 37.29 8.86
CA SER A 60 -4.14 37.06 7.47
C SER A 60 -3.01 36.03 7.34
N MET A 61 -2.18 35.88 8.37
CA MET A 61 -1.07 34.91 8.41
C MET A 61 -1.41 33.62 9.16
N HIS A 62 -2.47 33.60 9.97
CA HIS A 62 -2.88 32.44 10.78
C HIS A 62 -4.41 32.28 10.70
N PRO A 63 -4.95 31.86 9.54
CA PRO A 63 -6.39 31.81 9.30
C PRO A 63 -7.14 30.91 10.29
N GLN A 64 -6.46 29.94 10.91
CA GLN A 64 -7.02 29.07 11.94
C GLN A 64 -7.45 29.81 13.22
N ILE A 65 -6.96 31.03 13.47
CA ILE A 65 -7.37 31.83 14.63
C ILE A 65 -8.69 32.53 14.33
N LYS A 66 -9.69 32.25 15.16
CA LYS A 66 -11.03 32.85 15.11
C LYS A 66 -11.37 33.42 16.47
N LEU A 67 -11.58 34.73 16.54
CA LEU A 67 -11.98 35.40 17.78
C LEU A 67 -13.30 36.15 17.55
N PRO A 68 -14.19 36.19 18.55
CA PRO A 68 -15.48 36.89 18.45
C PRO A 68 -15.31 38.42 18.46
N GLU A 69 -14.15 38.91 18.88
CA GLU A 69 -13.86 40.33 19.06
C GLU A 69 -12.60 40.73 18.28
N PRO A 70 -12.50 42.01 17.83
CA PRO A 70 -11.28 42.54 17.25
C PRO A 70 -10.14 42.47 18.27
N GLY A 71 -8.93 42.15 17.82
CA GLY A 71 -7.77 41.98 18.69
C GLY A 71 -6.51 41.62 17.90
N GLN A 72 -5.48 41.15 18.60
CA GLN A 72 -4.24 40.67 17.98
C GLN A 72 -4.20 39.14 17.93
N CYS A 73 -3.62 38.61 16.85
CA CYS A 73 -3.38 37.18 16.71
C CYS A 73 -2.45 36.67 17.84
N PRO A 74 -2.81 35.61 18.58
CA PRO A 74 -1.97 35.09 19.66
C PRO A 74 -0.69 34.37 19.17
N ILE A 75 -0.57 34.11 17.87
CA ILE A 75 0.62 33.48 17.27
C ILE A 75 1.60 34.53 16.75
N CYS A 76 1.14 35.50 15.94
CA CYS A 76 2.00 36.49 15.29
C CYS A 76 1.77 37.94 15.68
N PHE A 77 0.86 38.20 16.63
CA PHE A 77 0.58 39.52 17.19
C PHE A 77 0.16 40.61 16.19
N MET A 78 -0.24 40.22 14.97
CA MET A 78 -0.83 41.13 13.99
C MET A 78 -2.32 41.36 14.29
N ASP A 79 -2.82 42.53 13.92
CA ASP A 79 -4.25 42.88 14.08
C ASP A 79 -5.12 41.92 13.26
N LEU A 80 -6.20 41.46 13.88
CA LEU A 80 -7.19 40.61 13.24
C LEU A 80 -8.03 41.43 12.27
N ILE A 81 -8.37 40.83 11.14
CA ILE A 81 -9.24 41.38 10.11
C ILE A 81 -10.65 40.78 10.24
N PRO A 82 -11.71 41.55 9.96
CA PRO A 82 -13.08 41.04 10.03
C PRO A 82 -13.31 40.02 8.91
N LEU A 83 -13.83 38.84 9.25
CA LEU A 83 -14.15 37.83 8.26
C LEU A 83 -15.54 38.13 7.69
N ALA A 84 -15.60 38.57 6.43
CA ALA A 84 -16.86 38.70 5.70
C ALA A 84 -17.37 37.29 5.36
N ILE A 85 -18.33 36.79 6.14
CA ILE A 85 -19.06 35.57 5.83
C ILE A 85 -20.18 35.96 4.86
N PRO A 86 -20.16 35.56 3.59
CA PRO A 86 -21.25 35.88 2.67
C PRO A 86 -22.57 35.25 3.18
N ASP A 87 -23.66 36.03 3.09
CA ASP A 87 -25.00 35.64 3.50
C ASP A 87 -25.40 34.27 2.89
N GLY A 88 -25.72 33.30 3.76
CA GLY A 88 -26.12 31.95 3.33
C GLY A 88 -25.73 30.79 4.25
N GLU A 89 -25.35 31.04 5.52
CA GLU A 89 -25.04 29.97 6.48
C GLU A 89 -26.20 28.98 6.71
N ASP A 90 -27.45 29.42 6.52
CA ASP A 90 -28.68 28.63 6.73
C ASP A 90 -28.91 27.48 5.73
N ARG A 91 -28.07 27.31 4.71
CA ARG A 91 -28.23 26.25 3.69
C ARG A 91 -27.00 25.37 3.51
N ARG A 92 -26.05 25.36 4.44
CA ARG A 92 -24.87 24.48 4.31
C ARG A 92 -25.29 23.01 4.32
N THR A 93 -24.71 22.24 3.41
CA THR A 93 -24.94 20.79 3.29
C THR A 93 -23.67 19.98 3.54
N SER A 94 -22.52 20.63 3.75
CA SER A 94 -21.25 19.98 4.12
C SER A 94 -20.31 20.97 4.84
N LEU A 95 -19.47 20.46 5.76
CA LEU A 95 -18.42 21.23 6.43
C LEU A 95 -17.36 21.77 5.46
N ARG A 96 -17.22 21.11 4.30
CA ARG A 96 -16.20 21.39 3.28
C ARG A 96 -16.80 21.96 2.00
N GLN A 97 -17.95 22.61 2.17
CA GLN A 97 -18.61 23.37 1.11
C GLN A 97 -17.89 24.72 0.92
N LEU A 98 -17.74 25.18 -0.30
CA LEU A 98 -17.29 26.53 -0.66
C LEU A 98 -18.30 27.15 -1.61
N SER A 99 -18.67 28.40 -1.36
CA SER A 99 -19.48 29.20 -2.30
C SER A 99 -18.58 30.25 -2.94
N LEU A 100 -18.56 30.29 -4.27
CA LEU A 100 -17.82 31.27 -5.06
C LEU A 100 -18.78 32.07 -5.93
N SER A 101 -18.53 33.38 -6.05
CA SER A 101 -19.24 34.19 -7.04
C SER A 101 -18.92 33.71 -8.47
N PRO A 102 -19.79 33.96 -9.45
CA PRO A 102 -19.54 33.58 -10.85
C PRO A 102 -18.22 34.14 -11.40
N ASP A 103 -17.84 35.36 -11.00
CA ASP A 103 -16.56 35.97 -11.38
C ASP A 103 -15.37 35.28 -10.70
N ALA A 104 -15.48 34.96 -9.40
CA ALA A 104 -14.44 34.24 -8.68
C ALA A 104 -14.22 32.84 -9.27
N ALA A 105 -15.30 32.13 -9.65
CA ALA A 105 -15.22 30.83 -10.30
C ALA A 105 -14.54 30.91 -11.69
N ARG A 106 -14.85 31.96 -12.49
CA ARG A 106 -14.20 32.22 -13.78
C ARG A 106 -12.71 32.55 -13.63
N LEU A 107 -12.35 33.42 -12.68
CA LEU A 107 -10.95 33.77 -12.38
C LEU A 107 -10.17 32.55 -11.86
N ALA A 108 -10.81 31.73 -11.03
CA ALA A 108 -10.27 30.46 -10.58
C ALA A 108 -10.15 29.42 -11.72
N GLY A 109 -10.75 29.65 -12.88
CA GLY A 109 -10.67 28.77 -14.05
C GLY A 109 -11.32 27.42 -13.79
N ILE A 110 -12.40 27.41 -13.00
CA ILE A 110 -13.08 26.18 -12.59
C ILE A 110 -13.77 25.55 -13.80
N ARG A 111 -13.46 24.29 -14.07
CA ARG A 111 -14.17 23.45 -15.04
C ARG A 111 -14.65 22.18 -14.38
N VAL A 112 -15.84 21.75 -14.75
CA VAL A 112 -16.48 20.54 -14.22
C VAL A 112 -16.82 19.58 -15.35
N GLU A 113 -16.79 18.28 -15.05
CA GLU A 113 -17.24 17.21 -15.94
C GLU A 113 -18.07 16.20 -15.15
N ALA A 114 -19.01 15.52 -15.80
CA ALA A 114 -19.85 14.53 -15.13
C ALA A 114 -19.09 13.21 -14.93
N ALA A 115 -19.21 12.63 -13.73
CA ALA A 115 -18.84 11.25 -13.49
C ALA A 115 -19.73 10.32 -14.33
N ARG A 116 -19.14 9.42 -15.13
CA ARG A 116 -19.88 8.62 -16.12
C ARG A 116 -19.54 7.15 -16.05
N LEU A 117 -20.51 6.28 -16.32
CA LEU A 117 -20.25 4.85 -16.50
C LEU A 117 -19.57 4.59 -17.85
N ALA A 118 -18.34 4.10 -17.82
CA ALA A 118 -17.55 3.79 -19.00
C ALA A 118 -17.09 2.33 -19.03
N GLU A 119 -16.95 1.76 -20.23
CA GLU A 119 -16.28 0.48 -20.41
C GLU A 119 -14.78 0.67 -20.20
N VAL A 120 -14.26 0.01 -19.18
CA VAL A 120 -12.86 0.14 -18.78
C VAL A 120 -12.05 -1.00 -19.38
N SER A 121 -10.93 -0.64 -20.05
CA SER A 121 -9.85 -1.59 -20.36
C SER A 121 -8.61 -1.20 -19.59
N VAL A 122 -8.14 -2.07 -18.70
CA VAL A 122 -6.87 -1.87 -18.00
C VAL A 122 -5.76 -2.36 -18.92
N GLN A 123 -5.03 -1.44 -19.55
CA GLN A 123 -3.86 -1.81 -20.34
C GLN A 123 -2.64 -1.91 -19.42
N THR A 124 -2.19 -3.13 -19.17
CA THR A 124 -0.93 -3.36 -18.46
C THR A 124 0.22 -3.37 -19.45
N HIS A 125 1.22 -2.53 -19.19
CA HIS A 125 2.46 -2.51 -19.96
C HIS A 125 3.50 -3.37 -19.25
N LEU A 126 3.98 -4.39 -19.96
CA LEU A 126 5.16 -5.15 -19.56
C LEU A 126 6.35 -4.62 -20.32
N PHE A 127 7.50 -4.55 -19.65
CA PHE A 127 8.75 -4.11 -20.26
C PHE A 127 9.71 -5.27 -20.38
N GLY A 128 10.61 -5.18 -21.36
CA GLY A 128 11.60 -6.21 -21.59
C GLY A 128 12.60 -5.83 -22.65
N LYS A 129 13.32 -6.84 -23.13
CA LYS A 129 14.33 -6.69 -24.16
C LYS A 129 14.32 -7.85 -25.15
N VAL A 130 14.76 -7.57 -26.37
CA VAL A 130 15.11 -8.60 -27.34
C VAL A 130 16.39 -9.29 -26.88
N ALA A 131 16.41 -10.62 -26.90
CA ALA A 131 17.54 -11.47 -26.53
C ALA A 131 17.82 -12.50 -27.63
N TYR A 132 19.02 -13.10 -27.58
CA TYR A 132 19.35 -14.24 -28.41
C TYR A 132 18.50 -15.45 -28.03
N ASP A 133 18.10 -16.24 -29.03
CA ASP A 133 17.64 -17.60 -28.80
C ASP A 133 18.86 -18.45 -28.43
N GLU A 134 18.99 -18.81 -27.15
CA GLU A 134 20.14 -19.56 -26.63
C GLU A 134 20.31 -20.91 -27.34
N SER A 135 19.22 -21.52 -27.82
CA SER A 135 19.27 -22.78 -28.57
C SER A 135 19.90 -22.64 -29.96
N ARG A 136 20.02 -21.41 -30.45
CA ARG A 136 20.59 -21.05 -31.76
C ARG A 136 21.95 -20.37 -31.67
N VAL A 137 22.52 -20.27 -30.46
CA VAL A 137 23.88 -19.76 -30.25
C VAL A 137 24.86 -20.93 -30.24
N GLY A 138 25.79 -20.93 -31.19
CA GLY A 138 26.87 -21.91 -31.29
C GLY A 138 28.20 -21.27 -30.90
N VAL A 139 28.96 -21.93 -30.01
CA VAL A 139 30.31 -21.51 -29.65
C VAL A 139 31.32 -22.36 -30.40
N ILE A 140 32.22 -21.72 -31.13
CA ILE A 140 33.33 -22.37 -31.84
C ILE A 140 34.53 -22.37 -30.90
N THR A 141 35.01 -23.55 -30.53
CA THR A 141 36.16 -23.74 -29.64
C THR A 141 37.39 -24.24 -30.39
N ALA A 142 38.57 -24.06 -29.81
CA ALA A 142 39.80 -24.65 -30.32
C ALA A 142 39.80 -26.17 -30.09
N TRP A 143 40.01 -26.95 -31.14
CA TRP A 143 40.04 -28.42 -31.04
C TRP A 143 41.43 -28.96 -30.69
N VAL A 144 42.46 -28.15 -30.98
CA VAL A 144 43.86 -28.40 -30.67
C VAL A 144 44.50 -27.13 -30.12
N GLY A 145 45.57 -27.30 -29.34
CA GLY A 145 46.43 -26.18 -28.95
C GLY A 145 47.20 -25.62 -30.15
N GLY A 146 47.32 -24.30 -30.21
CA GLY A 146 48.02 -23.65 -31.32
C GLY A 146 48.05 -22.14 -31.24
N ARG A 147 48.74 -21.51 -32.19
CA ARG A 147 48.74 -20.06 -32.37
C ARG A 147 47.78 -19.68 -33.49
N ILE A 148 46.97 -18.65 -33.26
CA ILE A 148 46.13 -18.04 -34.29
C ILE A 148 47.04 -17.23 -35.20
N ASP A 149 47.32 -17.70 -36.40
CA ASP A 149 48.23 -17.01 -37.32
C ASP A 149 47.48 -16.05 -38.24
N ARG A 150 46.24 -16.38 -38.60
CA ARG A 150 45.38 -15.50 -39.41
C ARG A 150 43.92 -15.64 -39.05
N LEU A 151 43.17 -14.55 -39.02
CA LEU A 151 41.72 -14.53 -38.91
C LEU A 151 41.13 -14.21 -40.28
N HIS A 152 40.31 -15.10 -40.82
CA HIS A 152 39.52 -14.82 -42.01
C HIS A 152 38.27 -14.01 -41.67
N VAL A 153 37.76 -14.16 -40.45
CA VAL A 153 36.66 -13.36 -39.89
C VAL A 153 37.17 -12.65 -38.64
N ASP A 154 37.46 -11.37 -38.77
CA ASP A 154 38.15 -10.57 -37.74
C ASP A 154 37.23 -9.62 -36.98
N THR A 155 35.95 -9.51 -37.37
CA THR A 155 35.03 -8.49 -36.84
C THR A 155 33.72 -9.12 -36.38
N THR A 156 33.18 -8.64 -35.25
CA THR A 156 31.85 -9.00 -34.77
C THR A 156 30.78 -8.38 -35.69
N GLY A 157 29.64 -9.05 -35.84
CA GLY A 157 28.60 -8.69 -36.81
C GLY A 157 28.80 -9.28 -38.21
N ALA A 158 29.92 -9.95 -38.48
CA ALA A 158 30.14 -10.63 -39.75
C ALA A 158 29.17 -11.81 -39.94
N VAL A 159 28.54 -11.89 -41.12
CA VAL A 159 27.70 -13.03 -41.52
C VAL A 159 28.59 -14.15 -42.03
N VAL A 160 28.38 -15.36 -41.50
CA VAL A 160 29.14 -16.56 -41.86
C VAL A 160 28.22 -17.69 -42.30
N ARG A 161 28.70 -18.51 -43.24
CA ARG A 161 28.01 -19.72 -43.70
C ARG A 161 28.65 -20.96 -43.08
N ALA A 162 27.87 -22.01 -42.85
CA ALA A 162 28.40 -23.30 -42.45
C ALA A 162 29.52 -23.76 -43.42
N GLY A 163 30.66 -24.16 -42.88
CA GLY A 163 31.87 -24.55 -43.61
C GLY A 163 32.79 -23.40 -44.03
N GLN A 164 32.41 -22.13 -43.83
CA GLN A 164 33.25 -20.99 -44.15
C GLN A 164 34.52 -20.96 -43.29
N ALA A 165 35.67 -20.62 -43.88
CA ALA A 165 36.93 -20.46 -43.17
C ALA A 165 36.84 -19.27 -42.19
N MET A 166 37.19 -19.52 -40.92
CA MET A 166 37.09 -18.56 -39.82
C MET A 166 38.48 -18.09 -39.39
N ALA A 167 39.38 -19.04 -39.12
CA ALA A 167 40.74 -18.77 -38.65
C ALA A 167 41.72 -19.83 -39.17
N LEU A 168 42.98 -19.44 -39.29
CA LEU A 168 44.11 -20.31 -39.59
C LEU A 168 44.94 -20.47 -38.32
N VAL A 169 45.08 -21.72 -37.86
CA VAL A 169 45.72 -22.06 -36.60
C VAL A 169 46.99 -22.86 -36.88
N TYR A 170 48.14 -22.35 -36.45
CA TYR A 170 49.39 -23.10 -36.42
C TYR A 170 49.38 -24.05 -35.21
N SER A 171 49.55 -25.36 -35.45
CA SER A 171 49.52 -26.37 -34.37
C SER A 171 50.65 -27.39 -34.53
N PRO A 172 51.72 -27.30 -33.69
CA PRO A 172 52.80 -28.28 -33.69
C PRO A 172 52.32 -29.71 -33.41
N GLU A 173 51.31 -29.85 -32.54
CA GLU A 173 50.72 -31.14 -32.19
C GLU A 173 50.09 -31.81 -33.40
N LEU A 174 49.38 -31.04 -34.23
CA LEU A 174 48.81 -31.56 -35.47
C LEU A 174 49.86 -31.91 -36.52
N VAL A 175 50.99 -31.19 -36.58
CA VAL A 175 52.11 -31.56 -37.47
C VAL A 175 52.64 -32.94 -37.11
N ALA A 176 52.87 -33.18 -35.82
CA ALA A 176 53.35 -34.46 -35.32
C ALA A 176 52.35 -35.59 -35.62
N ALA A 177 51.05 -35.37 -35.34
CA ALA A 177 50.00 -36.35 -35.61
C ALA A 177 49.81 -36.64 -37.11
N GLN A 178 49.95 -35.64 -37.98
CA GLN A 178 49.92 -35.82 -39.44
C GLN A 178 51.11 -36.63 -39.94
N ALA A 179 52.32 -36.32 -39.44
CA ALA A 179 53.53 -37.07 -39.78
C ALA A 179 53.39 -38.55 -39.40
N GLU A 180 52.81 -38.84 -38.23
CA GLU A 180 52.52 -40.19 -37.76
C GLU A 180 51.58 -40.95 -38.72
N LEU A 181 50.47 -40.33 -39.14
CA LEU A 181 49.56 -40.92 -40.13
C LEU A 181 50.26 -41.21 -41.45
N ILE A 182 51.04 -40.25 -41.97
CA ILE A 182 51.75 -40.41 -43.25
C ILE A 182 52.75 -41.57 -43.17
N GLN A 183 53.46 -41.72 -42.05
CA GLN A 183 54.37 -42.84 -41.86
C GLN A 183 53.62 -44.17 -41.75
N ALA A 184 52.47 -44.22 -41.06
CA ALA A 184 51.65 -45.42 -40.95
C ALA A 184 51.12 -45.87 -42.33
N VAL A 185 50.65 -44.94 -43.16
CA VAL A 185 50.20 -45.22 -44.54
C VAL A 185 51.36 -45.77 -45.38
N ARG A 186 52.51 -45.11 -45.37
CA ARG A 186 53.71 -45.57 -46.12
C ARG A 186 54.19 -46.93 -45.64
N ALA A 187 54.11 -47.21 -44.34
CA ALA A 187 54.47 -48.50 -43.77
C ALA A 187 53.53 -49.60 -44.28
N ARG A 188 52.21 -49.34 -44.33
CA ARG A 188 51.23 -50.26 -44.91
C ARG A 188 51.49 -50.52 -46.40
N GLU A 189 51.78 -49.49 -47.18
CA GLU A 189 52.07 -49.62 -48.61
C GLU A 189 53.30 -50.47 -48.89
N ARG A 190 54.37 -50.35 -48.09
CA ARG A 190 55.58 -51.19 -48.22
C ARG A 190 55.36 -52.64 -47.81
N MET A 191 54.36 -52.90 -46.96
CA MET A 191 54.10 -54.23 -46.38
C MET A 191 52.96 -54.97 -47.08
N SER A 192 52.43 -54.46 -48.20
CA SER A 192 51.36 -55.07 -48.99
C SER A 192 51.71 -56.44 -49.59
N GLY A 193 52.99 -56.84 -49.59
CA GLY A 193 53.48 -58.17 -50.00
C GLY A 193 53.96 -59.08 -48.85
N GLY A 194 53.75 -58.71 -47.59
CA GLY A 194 54.23 -59.45 -46.41
C GLY A 194 53.26 -60.50 -45.83
N SER A 195 53.65 -61.15 -44.73
CA SER A 195 52.78 -62.06 -43.96
C SER A 195 51.50 -61.38 -43.48
N ARG A 196 50.36 -62.10 -43.47
CA ARG A 196 49.04 -61.59 -43.04
C ARG A 196 49.07 -60.88 -41.69
N LEU A 197 49.85 -61.41 -40.73
CA LEU A 197 50.01 -60.81 -39.40
C LEU A 197 50.63 -59.39 -39.45
N VAL A 198 51.59 -59.18 -40.36
CA VAL A 198 52.30 -57.91 -40.53
C VAL A 198 51.40 -56.88 -41.22
N ALA A 199 50.65 -57.31 -42.24
CA ALA A 199 49.67 -56.47 -42.92
C ALA A 199 48.54 -56.01 -41.97
N ASP A 200 48.01 -56.91 -41.13
CA ASP A 200 46.98 -56.58 -40.14
C ASP A 200 47.50 -55.60 -39.08
N SER A 201 48.76 -55.73 -38.66
CA SER A 201 49.39 -54.80 -37.73
C SER A 201 49.52 -53.39 -38.33
N ALA A 202 49.99 -53.29 -39.57
CA ALA A 202 50.12 -52.01 -40.27
C ALA A 202 48.76 -51.32 -40.46
N LEU A 203 47.69 -52.08 -40.77
CA LEU A 203 46.34 -51.56 -40.89
C LEU A 203 45.81 -51.01 -39.55
N ARG A 204 46.05 -51.69 -38.43
CA ARG A 204 45.67 -51.18 -37.09
C ARG A 204 46.40 -49.89 -36.74
N MET A 205 47.68 -49.77 -37.09
CA MET A 205 48.47 -48.55 -36.86
C MET A 205 47.93 -47.37 -37.65
N GLU A 206 47.61 -47.56 -38.93
CA GLU A 206 46.98 -46.50 -39.73
C GLU A 206 45.61 -46.11 -39.15
N ASN A 207 44.78 -47.09 -38.80
CA ASN A 207 43.47 -46.81 -38.21
C ASN A 207 43.59 -46.04 -36.89
N ALA A 208 44.57 -46.37 -36.05
CA ALA A 208 44.84 -45.63 -34.81
C ALA A 208 45.29 -44.18 -35.08
N ALA A 209 46.16 -43.97 -36.08
CA ALA A 209 46.60 -42.62 -36.46
C ALA A 209 45.45 -41.79 -37.07
N ARG A 210 44.57 -42.40 -37.87
CA ARG A 210 43.35 -41.76 -38.38
C ARG A 210 42.40 -41.38 -37.25
N GLU A 211 42.22 -42.28 -36.28
CA GLU A 211 41.34 -42.04 -35.14
C GLU A 211 41.89 -40.93 -34.23
N LYS A 212 43.20 -40.90 -34.00
CA LYS A 212 43.86 -39.81 -33.27
C LYS A 212 43.59 -38.45 -33.91
N LEU A 213 43.77 -38.31 -35.23
CA LEU A 213 43.47 -37.05 -35.93
C LEU A 213 41.98 -36.71 -35.90
N ARG A 214 41.08 -37.70 -35.95
CA ARG A 214 39.64 -37.49 -35.79
C ARG A 214 39.30 -36.95 -34.41
N LEU A 215 39.94 -37.46 -33.35
CA LEU A 215 39.77 -37.01 -31.96
C LEU A 215 40.34 -35.60 -31.73
N LEU A 216 41.42 -35.26 -32.43
CA LEU A 216 41.95 -33.89 -32.53
C LEU A 216 41.12 -32.98 -33.45
N GLY A 217 39.98 -33.51 -33.94
CA GLY A 217 38.98 -32.71 -34.63
C GLY A 217 39.19 -32.56 -36.14
N MET A 218 39.99 -33.41 -36.79
CA MET A 218 39.99 -33.42 -38.25
C MET A 218 38.80 -34.21 -38.80
N GLY A 219 38.07 -33.60 -39.74
CA GLY A 219 37.02 -34.27 -40.49
C GLY A 219 37.59 -35.35 -41.42
N LYS A 220 36.78 -36.35 -41.79
CA LYS A 220 37.19 -37.44 -42.70
C LYS A 220 37.81 -36.93 -44.01
N ALA A 221 37.23 -35.89 -44.61
CA ALA A 221 37.74 -35.28 -45.83
C ALA A 221 39.13 -34.63 -45.65
N GLN A 222 39.37 -34.00 -44.49
CA GLN A 222 40.67 -33.41 -44.16
C GLN A 222 41.73 -34.51 -43.97
N ILE A 223 41.38 -35.60 -43.29
CA ILE A 223 42.27 -36.77 -43.11
C ILE A 223 42.63 -37.38 -44.47
N GLU A 224 41.67 -37.62 -45.35
CA GLU A 224 41.95 -38.12 -46.71
C GLU A 224 42.83 -37.16 -47.52
N SER A 225 42.66 -35.85 -47.35
CA SER A 225 43.52 -34.86 -48.01
C SER A 225 44.98 -34.95 -47.54
N ILE A 226 45.22 -35.26 -46.26
CA ILE A 226 46.57 -35.45 -45.69
C ILE A 226 47.23 -36.68 -46.30
N VAL A 227 46.48 -37.78 -46.39
CA VAL A 227 46.94 -39.04 -46.99
C VAL A 227 47.32 -38.82 -48.45
N LYS A 228 46.46 -38.16 -49.23
CA LYS A 228 46.73 -37.83 -50.64
C LYS A 228 47.92 -36.89 -50.83
N ARG A 229 48.06 -35.89 -49.95
CA ARG A 229 49.14 -34.91 -50.03
C ARG A 229 50.50 -35.52 -49.67
N GLY A 230 50.53 -36.47 -48.75
CA GLY A 230 51.75 -37.19 -48.36
C GLY A 230 52.78 -36.35 -47.59
N THR A 231 52.46 -35.09 -47.23
CA THR A 231 53.29 -34.20 -46.40
C THR A 231 52.45 -33.52 -45.29
N PRO A 232 52.97 -33.37 -44.06
CA PRO A 232 52.29 -32.65 -42.99
C PRO A 232 52.10 -31.16 -43.34
N ALA A 233 50.97 -30.59 -42.94
CA ALA A 233 50.73 -29.16 -42.94
C ALA A 233 50.86 -28.61 -41.50
N ASP A 234 51.49 -27.46 -41.37
CA ASP A 234 51.70 -26.72 -40.12
C ASP A 234 50.48 -25.90 -39.67
N HIS A 235 49.59 -25.60 -40.61
CA HIS A 235 48.36 -24.85 -40.37
C HIS A 235 47.10 -25.70 -40.58
N VAL A 236 46.08 -25.42 -39.78
CA VAL A 236 44.72 -25.93 -39.97
C VAL A 236 43.72 -24.80 -40.01
N THR A 237 42.79 -24.90 -40.97
CA THR A 237 41.68 -23.97 -41.11
C THR A 237 40.54 -24.39 -40.19
N LEU A 238 40.24 -23.53 -39.22
CA LEU A 238 39.01 -23.60 -38.43
C LEU A 238 37.85 -23.10 -39.29
N THR A 239 36.75 -23.86 -39.34
CA THR A 239 35.57 -23.53 -40.14
C THR A 239 34.34 -23.32 -39.26
N ALA A 240 33.35 -22.58 -39.75
CA ALA A 240 32.09 -22.35 -39.04
C ALA A 240 31.23 -23.64 -39.04
N PRO A 241 30.80 -24.16 -37.88
CA PRO A 241 29.94 -25.34 -37.83
C PRO A 241 28.50 -25.04 -38.26
N GLN A 242 28.06 -23.79 -38.15
CA GLN A 242 26.72 -23.33 -38.53
C GLN A 242 26.77 -21.97 -39.23
N SER A 243 25.73 -21.67 -40.00
CA SER A 243 25.50 -20.34 -40.58
C SER A 243 24.93 -19.40 -39.51
N GLY A 244 25.31 -18.14 -39.54
CA GLY A 244 24.81 -17.13 -38.60
C GLY A 244 25.63 -15.86 -38.60
N ILE A 245 25.52 -15.08 -37.53
CA ILE A 245 26.27 -13.83 -37.32
C ILE A 245 27.23 -14.02 -36.16
N VAL A 246 28.49 -13.58 -36.33
CA VAL A 246 29.48 -13.60 -35.26
C VAL A 246 29.08 -12.57 -34.19
N ILE A 247 28.63 -13.03 -33.03
CA ILE A 247 28.22 -12.16 -31.92
C ILE A 247 29.39 -11.86 -30.97
N GLU A 248 30.35 -12.77 -30.87
CA GLU A 248 31.57 -12.57 -30.08
C GLU A 248 32.80 -13.13 -30.82
N LYS A 249 33.92 -12.41 -30.70
CA LYS A 249 35.25 -12.86 -31.12
C LYS A 249 36.17 -12.75 -29.91
N LYS A 250 36.68 -13.88 -29.42
CA LYS A 250 37.47 -13.98 -28.17
C LYS A 250 38.97 -14.07 -28.38
N VAL A 251 39.42 -14.06 -29.63
CA VAL A 251 40.83 -14.19 -30.00
C VAL A 251 41.27 -13.09 -30.97
N VAL A 252 42.58 -12.88 -31.03
CA VAL A 252 43.26 -11.99 -31.99
C VAL A 252 44.40 -12.75 -32.67
N GLU A 253 44.85 -12.26 -33.81
CA GLU A 253 46.03 -12.81 -34.48
C GLU A 253 47.27 -12.73 -33.57
N GLY A 254 48.12 -13.76 -33.63
CA GLY A 254 49.28 -13.96 -32.76
C GLY A 254 48.97 -14.63 -31.41
N MET A 255 47.69 -14.73 -31.01
CA MET A 255 47.30 -15.31 -29.74
C MET A 255 47.46 -16.83 -29.73
N TYR A 256 47.95 -17.41 -28.63
CA TYR A 256 47.91 -18.85 -28.40
C TYR A 256 46.60 -19.26 -27.75
N VAL A 257 46.00 -20.33 -28.27
CA VAL A 257 44.78 -20.95 -27.75
C VAL A 257 45.05 -22.37 -27.27
N GLN A 258 44.33 -22.79 -26.25
CA GLN A 258 44.34 -24.14 -25.72
C GLN A 258 43.10 -24.91 -26.17
N THR A 259 43.18 -26.24 -26.22
CA THR A 259 42.02 -27.09 -26.52
C THR A 259 40.85 -26.76 -25.59
N GLY A 260 39.66 -26.58 -26.17
CA GLY A 260 38.44 -26.17 -25.46
C GLY A 260 38.25 -24.66 -25.32
N MET A 261 39.27 -23.85 -25.59
CA MET A 261 39.15 -22.38 -25.50
C MET A 261 38.14 -21.84 -26.54
N PRO A 262 37.15 -21.05 -26.13
CA PRO A 262 36.23 -20.38 -27.06
C PRO A 262 36.95 -19.38 -27.96
N ILE A 263 36.69 -19.46 -29.27
CA ILE A 263 37.27 -18.59 -30.30
C ILE A 263 36.21 -17.61 -30.81
N TYR A 264 35.04 -18.13 -31.21
CA TYR A 264 33.91 -17.35 -31.70
C TYR A 264 32.61 -17.78 -31.03
N ALA A 265 31.65 -16.88 -30.94
CA ALA A 265 30.23 -17.22 -30.77
C ALA A 265 29.45 -16.75 -32.00
N VAL A 266 28.65 -17.64 -32.57
CA VAL A 266 27.85 -17.41 -33.77
C VAL A 266 26.39 -17.67 -33.46
N ALA A 267 25.52 -16.70 -33.72
CA ALA A 267 24.09 -16.81 -33.48
C ALA A 267 23.31 -16.77 -34.80
N ASP A 268 22.30 -17.63 -34.94
CA ASP A 268 21.27 -17.50 -35.95
C ASP A 268 20.16 -16.56 -35.43
N LEU A 269 20.06 -15.36 -36.00
CA LEU A 269 19.10 -14.33 -35.62
C LEU A 269 17.79 -14.37 -36.40
N SER A 270 17.53 -15.42 -37.20
CA SER A 270 16.26 -15.61 -37.92
C SER A 270 15.05 -15.76 -36.97
N ARG A 271 15.31 -16.18 -35.73
CA ARG A 271 14.39 -16.11 -34.59
C ARG A 271 15.11 -15.49 -33.42
N VAL A 272 14.37 -14.72 -32.63
CA VAL A 272 14.86 -14.09 -31.42
C VAL A 272 13.87 -14.34 -30.29
N TRP A 273 14.35 -14.22 -29.06
CA TRP A 273 13.47 -14.17 -27.91
C TRP A 273 13.20 -12.73 -27.53
N VAL A 274 11.98 -12.47 -27.13
CA VAL A 274 11.61 -11.28 -26.37
C VAL A 274 11.46 -11.71 -24.93
N VAL A 275 12.32 -11.17 -24.08
CA VAL A 275 12.36 -11.47 -22.64
C VAL A 275 11.65 -10.34 -21.92
N LEU A 276 10.47 -10.64 -21.39
CA LEU A 276 9.61 -9.72 -20.64
C LEU A 276 9.75 -9.99 -19.15
N GLU A 277 9.68 -8.94 -18.36
CA GLU A 277 9.60 -9.03 -16.91
C GLU A 277 8.15 -8.84 -16.46
N ALA A 278 7.51 -9.92 -16.02
CA ALA A 278 6.11 -9.91 -15.59
C ALA A 278 6.00 -9.90 -14.06
N TYR A 279 5.09 -9.10 -13.50
CA TYR A 279 4.77 -9.21 -12.08
C TYR A 279 3.91 -10.46 -11.82
N GLU A 280 3.82 -10.90 -10.55
CA GLU A 280 3.01 -12.06 -10.18
C GLU A 280 1.54 -11.94 -10.61
N SER A 281 0.97 -10.72 -10.59
CA SER A 281 -0.38 -10.42 -11.07
C SER A 281 -0.57 -10.68 -12.57
N ASP A 282 0.50 -10.53 -13.35
CA ASP A 282 0.45 -10.55 -14.82
C ASP A 282 0.68 -11.96 -15.38
N LEU A 283 1.11 -12.91 -14.55
CA LEU A 283 1.36 -14.29 -14.95
C LEU A 283 0.09 -15.03 -15.44
N VAL A 284 -1.08 -14.58 -15.01
CA VAL A 284 -2.38 -15.21 -15.35
C VAL A 284 -2.60 -15.23 -16.87
N TRP A 285 -2.20 -14.19 -17.59
CA TRP A 285 -2.37 -14.08 -19.04
C TRP A 285 -1.11 -14.43 -19.85
N MET A 286 0.05 -14.53 -19.20
CA MET A 286 1.34 -14.88 -19.81
C MET A 286 1.63 -16.39 -19.81
N ALA A 287 0.60 -17.23 -19.89
CA ALA A 287 0.76 -18.68 -19.88
C ALA A 287 1.49 -19.22 -21.13
N PRO A 288 2.24 -20.33 -21.04
CA PRO A 288 2.87 -20.96 -22.20
C PRO A 288 1.88 -21.21 -23.34
N GLY A 289 2.26 -20.85 -24.56
CA GLY A 289 1.44 -20.98 -25.76
C GLY A 289 0.50 -19.80 -26.03
N LYS A 290 0.39 -18.80 -25.15
CA LYS A 290 -0.37 -17.57 -25.43
C LYS A 290 0.39 -16.65 -26.40
N ASP A 291 -0.37 -15.89 -27.18
CA ASP A 291 0.18 -14.88 -28.08
C ASP A 291 0.29 -13.55 -27.34
N VAL A 292 1.42 -12.86 -27.54
CA VAL A 292 1.73 -11.58 -26.89
C VAL A 292 2.07 -10.57 -27.98
N ALA A 293 1.34 -9.46 -27.97
CA ALA A 293 1.62 -8.31 -28.82
C ALA A 293 2.60 -7.37 -28.12
N PHE A 294 3.61 -6.90 -28.85
CA PHE A 294 4.61 -5.99 -28.33
C PHE A 294 5.08 -5.00 -29.38
N ARG A 295 5.64 -3.88 -28.89
CA ARG A 295 6.24 -2.82 -29.69
C ARG A 295 7.69 -2.64 -29.30
N VAL A 296 8.49 -2.22 -30.25
CA VAL A 296 9.93 -1.94 -30.06
C VAL A 296 10.13 -0.45 -30.17
N GLU A 297 10.75 0.19 -29.18
CA GLU A 297 10.94 1.65 -29.17
C GLU A 297 11.77 2.13 -30.36
N ALA A 298 12.71 1.32 -30.83
CA ALA A 298 13.55 1.60 -32.00
C ALA A 298 12.77 1.57 -33.33
N LEU A 299 11.56 1.00 -33.35
CA LEU A 299 10.71 0.85 -34.54
C LEU A 299 9.29 1.36 -34.22
N PRO A 300 9.09 2.69 -34.07
CA PRO A 300 7.81 3.24 -33.69
C PRO A 300 6.73 2.95 -34.73
N GLY A 301 5.53 2.58 -34.27
CA GLY A 301 4.37 2.30 -35.12
C GLY A 301 4.29 0.89 -35.69
N GLN A 302 5.28 0.03 -35.46
CA GLN A 302 5.21 -1.40 -35.81
C GLN A 302 4.84 -2.23 -34.59
N GLU A 303 3.85 -3.11 -34.77
CA GLU A 303 3.42 -4.07 -33.77
C GLU A 303 3.87 -5.47 -34.17
N PHE A 304 4.47 -6.18 -33.23
CA PHE A 304 4.98 -7.52 -33.41
C PHE A 304 4.19 -8.47 -32.52
N THR A 305 4.02 -9.70 -32.98
CA THR A 305 3.35 -10.75 -32.22
C THR A 305 4.32 -11.92 -32.06
N GLY A 306 4.38 -12.47 -30.85
CA GLY A 306 5.16 -13.67 -30.56
C GLY A 306 4.41 -14.61 -29.63
N LYS A 307 4.92 -15.84 -29.49
CA LYS A 307 4.29 -16.87 -28.65
C LYS A 307 5.11 -17.11 -27.39
N VAL A 308 4.46 -17.17 -26.23
CA VAL A 308 5.12 -17.50 -24.96
C VAL A 308 5.64 -18.95 -25.03
N VAL A 309 6.94 -19.12 -24.88
CA VAL A 309 7.61 -20.44 -24.90
C VAL A 309 8.11 -20.88 -23.53
N TYR A 310 8.34 -19.93 -22.63
CA TYR A 310 8.84 -20.22 -21.28
C TYR A 310 8.38 -19.15 -20.29
N VAL A 311 7.97 -19.60 -19.11
CA VAL A 311 7.69 -18.76 -17.94
C VAL A 311 8.62 -19.23 -16.83
N GLY A 312 9.34 -18.29 -16.22
CA GLY A 312 10.32 -18.56 -15.18
C GLY A 312 9.73 -19.31 -13.99
N THR A 313 10.49 -20.25 -13.44
CA THR A 313 10.10 -21.02 -12.25
C THR A 313 10.46 -20.34 -10.94
N SER A 314 11.14 -19.19 -10.99
CA SER A 314 11.58 -18.42 -9.84
C SER A 314 11.30 -16.93 -10.05
N VAL A 315 10.96 -16.26 -8.95
CA VAL A 315 10.78 -14.80 -8.91
C VAL A 315 12.13 -14.16 -8.63
N ASN A 316 12.49 -13.11 -9.38
CA ASN A 316 13.65 -12.29 -9.07
C ASN A 316 13.34 -11.46 -7.81
N PRO A 317 14.05 -11.64 -6.69
CA PRO A 317 13.71 -10.96 -5.43
C PRO A 317 13.97 -9.45 -5.46
N ALA A 318 14.85 -8.97 -6.35
CA ALA A 318 15.18 -7.55 -6.47
C ALA A 318 14.09 -6.76 -7.20
N THR A 319 13.54 -7.33 -8.27
CA THR A 319 12.52 -6.69 -9.12
C THR A 319 11.10 -7.17 -8.81
N ARG A 320 10.96 -8.29 -8.08
CA ARG A 320 9.70 -9.03 -7.88
C ARG A 320 9.00 -9.39 -9.19
N THR A 321 9.80 -9.71 -10.21
CA THR A 321 9.32 -10.12 -11.53
C THR A 321 9.72 -11.54 -11.86
N VAL A 322 8.93 -12.18 -12.72
CA VAL A 322 9.20 -13.47 -13.33
C VAL A 322 9.57 -13.24 -14.79
N GLU A 323 10.64 -13.89 -15.22
CA GLU A 323 11.11 -13.83 -16.60
C GLU A 323 10.16 -14.62 -17.51
N VAL A 324 9.62 -13.98 -18.55
CA VAL A 324 8.79 -14.63 -19.57
C VAL A 324 9.46 -14.50 -20.94
N ARG A 325 9.71 -15.63 -21.61
CA ARG A 325 10.32 -15.67 -22.94
C ARG A 325 9.25 -15.88 -23.99
N VAL A 326 9.26 -14.99 -24.97
CA VAL A 326 8.37 -14.99 -26.13
C VAL A 326 9.20 -15.25 -27.37
N GLU A 327 8.90 -16.32 -28.12
CA GLU A 327 9.57 -16.58 -29.40
C GLU A 327 8.96 -15.70 -30.49
N VAL A 328 9.83 -15.03 -31.25
CA VAL A 328 9.44 -14.14 -32.35
C VAL A 328 10.23 -14.46 -33.62
N PRO A 329 9.55 -14.70 -34.76
CA PRO A 329 10.19 -14.72 -36.07
C PRO A 329 10.80 -13.34 -36.41
N ASN A 330 12.02 -13.32 -36.94
CA ASN A 330 12.75 -12.08 -37.24
C ASN A 330 13.11 -11.96 -38.73
N PRO A 331 12.10 -11.91 -39.63
CA PRO A 331 12.36 -11.74 -41.06
C PRO A 331 13.08 -10.41 -41.31
N GLY A 332 14.15 -10.43 -42.11
CA GLY A 332 14.93 -9.24 -42.43
C GLY A 332 15.83 -8.72 -41.32
N LEU A 333 15.98 -9.44 -40.20
CA LEU A 333 16.86 -9.08 -39.08
C LEU A 333 16.53 -7.70 -38.47
N ALA A 334 15.25 -7.32 -38.48
CA ALA A 334 14.78 -6.04 -37.97
C ALA A 334 14.94 -5.93 -36.44
N LEU A 335 14.62 -7.02 -35.73
CA LEU A 335 14.76 -7.13 -34.28
C LEU A 335 16.21 -7.44 -33.94
N LYS A 336 16.88 -6.52 -33.25
CA LYS A 336 18.26 -6.68 -32.79
C LYS A 336 18.28 -6.98 -31.29
N PRO A 337 19.04 -7.99 -30.84
CA PRO A 337 19.25 -8.24 -29.42
C PRO A 337 19.73 -6.98 -28.70
N GLY A 338 19.16 -6.74 -27.51
CA GLY A 338 19.35 -5.53 -26.71
C GLY A 338 18.32 -4.42 -26.93
N MET A 339 17.48 -4.50 -27.97
CA MET A 339 16.39 -3.51 -28.15
C MET A 339 15.37 -3.61 -27.01
N PHE A 340 14.91 -2.45 -26.52
CA PHE A 340 13.83 -2.36 -25.55
C PHE A 340 12.48 -2.63 -26.19
N VAL A 341 11.66 -3.38 -25.46
CA VAL A 341 10.31 -3.72 -25.89
C VAL A 341 9.30 -3.38 -24.81
N SER A 342 8.10 -3.00 -25.24
CA SER A 342 6.92 -2.91 -24.38
C SER A 342 5.85 -3.85 -24.95
N ALA A 343 5.45 -4.83 -24.14
CA ALA A 343 4.31 -5.67 -24.44
C ALA A 343 3.06 -5.07 -23.82
N MET A 344 1.94 -5.18 -24.53
CA MET A 344 0.65 -4.66 -24.10
C MET A 344 -0.31 -5.82 -23.94
N GLN A 345 -0.95 -5.92 -22.78
CA GLN A 345 -2.08 -6.81 -22.60
C GLN A 345 -3.28 -6.24 -23.37
N GLN A 346 -3.74 -6.96 -24.39
CA GLN A 346 -5.07 -6.75 -24.94
C GLN A 346 -5.99 -7.74 -24.24
N ASP A 347 -6.84 -7.27 -23.32
CA ASP A 347 -7.93 -8.09 -22.81
C ASP A 347 -8.84 -8.45 -23.98
N GLY A 348 -8.73 -9.70 -24.41
CA GLY A 348 -9.56 -10.28 -25.45
C GLY A 348 -10.96 -10.55 -24.90
N ASP A 349 -11.94 -9.84 -25.45
CA ASP A 349 -13.37 -10.20 -25.55
C ASP A 349 -14.13 -10.58 -24.25
N ALA A 350 -13.54 -10.39 -23.07
CA ALA A 350 -14.27 -10.46 -21.81
C ALA A 350 -15.08 -9.17 -21.65
N GLN A 351 -16.41 -9.33 -21.59
CA GLN A 351 -17.41 -8.30 -21.31
C GLN A 351 -16.83 -7.19 -20.41
N ARG A 352 -16.48 -6.03 -20.99
CA ARG A 352 -15.83 -4.96 -20.24
C ARG A 352 -16.81 -4.47 -19.17
N PRO A 353 -16.49 -4.59 -17.87
CA PRO A 353 -17.37 -4.09 -16.84
C PRO A 353 -17.51 -2.57 -17.03
N ARG A 354 -18.75 -2.08 -17.01
CA ARG A 354 -19.00 -0.63 -16.97
C ARG A 354 -18.78 -0.17 -15.54
N GLU A 355 -17.75 0.64 -15.35
CA GLU A 355 -17.40 1.20 -14.04
C GLU A 355 -17.54 2.72 -14.08
N LEU A 356 -17.77 3.34 -12.91
CA LEU A 356 -17.85 4.79 -12.80
C LEU A 356 -16.44 5.36 -12.97
N VAL A 357 -16.25 6.27 -13.91
CA VAL A 357 -14.95 6.88 -14.22
C VAL A 357 -15.04 8.40 -14.11
N ILE A 358 -14.00 8.98 -13.51
CA ILE A 358 -13.75 10.42 -13.52
C ILE A 358 -12.45 10.76 -14.25
N PRO A 359 -12.36 11.93 -14.90
CA PRO A 359 -11.13 12.36 -15.56
C PRO A 359 -9.93 12.35 -14.62
N ALA A 360 -8.77 12.00 -15.16
CA ALA A 360 -7.51 11.91 -14.40
C ALA A 360 -7.09 13.20 -13.68
N SER A 361 -7.61 14.36 -14.08
CA SER A 361 -7.32 15.66 -13.49
C SER A 361 -8.26 16.05 -12.34
N ALA A 362 -9.36 15.33 -12.14
CA ALA A 362 -10.32 15.62 -11.07
C ALA A 362 -9.78 15.33 -9.66
N PRO A 363 -9.26 14.12 -9.37
CA PRO A 363 -8.83 13.78 -8.02
C PRO A 363 -7.50 14.44 -7.64
N LEU A 364 -7.46 15.00 -6.44
CA LEU A 364 -6.24 15.41 -5.74
C LEU A 364 -5.78 14.26 -4.83
N ILE A 365 -4.60 13.70 -5.12
CA ILE A 365 -4.08 12.52 -4.42
C ILE A 365 -3.14 12.96 -3.29
N THR A 366 -3.46 12.60 -2.05
CA THR A 366 -2.70 12.94 -0.82
C THR A 366 -2.08 11.71 -0.19
N GLY A 367 -1.18 11.06 -0.92
CA GLY A 367 -0.53 9.82 -0.48
C GLY A 367 -1.50 8.64 -0.49
N LYS A 368 -2.22 8.41 0.62
CA LYS A 368 -3.16 7.29 0.78
C LYS A 368 -4.61 7.61 0.38
N ARG A 369 -4.97 8.90 0.31
CA ARG A 369 -6.35 9.36 0.12
C ARG A 369 -6.48 10.10 -1.21
N ALA A 370 -7.69 10.10 -1.76
CA ALA A 370 -8.03 10.86 -2.96
C ALA A 370 -9.23 11.75 -2.68
N VAL A 371 -9.12 13.00 -3.09
CA VAL A 371 -10.12 14.04 -2.82
C VAL A 371 -10.63 14.58 -4.14
N VAL A 372 -11.94 14.73 -4.26
CA VAL A 372 -12.57 15.42 -5.39
C VAL A 372 -13.43 16.57 -4.88
N TYR A 373 -13.62 17.57 -5.74
CA TYR A 373 -14.59 18.63 -5.50
C TYR A 373 -15.78 18.42 -6.43
N VAL A 374 -16.98 18.34 -5.89
CA VAL A 374 -18.24 18.16 -6.62
C VAL A 374 -19.00 19.48 -6.64
N ALA A 375 -19.42 19.92 -7.82
CA ALA A 375 -20.28 21.09 -7.97
C ALA A 375 -21.73 20.72 -7.68
N ASP A 376 -22.41 21.58 -6.92
CA ASP A 376 -23.83 21.44 -6.63
C ASP A 376 -24.65 21.79 -7.90
N PRO A 377 -25.44 20.85 -8.45
CA PRO A 377 -26.22 21.10 -9.67
C PRO A 377 -27.33 22.13 -9.45
N ASP A 378 -27.88 22.23 -8.25
CA ASP A 378 -28.99 23.11 -7.91
C ASP A 378 -28.51 24.51 -7.50
N ARG A 379 -27.24 24.63 -7.08
CA ARG A 379 -26.62 25.89 -6.61
C ARG A 379 -25.33 26.20 -7.36
N PRO A 380 -25.40 26.93 -8.49
CA PRO A 380 -24.21 27.32 -9.25
C PRO A 380 -23.20 28.10 -8.40
N GLY A 381 -21.92 27.73 -8.49
CA GLY A 381 -20.83 28.34 -7.72
C GLY A 381 -20.59 27.71 -6.34
N VAL A 382 -21.42 26.74 -5.95
CA VAL A 382 -21.21 25.93 -4.74
C VAL A 382 -20.44 24.64 -5.09
N TYR A 383 -19.38 24.37 -4.34
CA TYR A 383 -18.55 23.19 -4.48
C TYR A 383 -18.39 22.48 -3.13
N GLU A 384 -18.41 21.16 -3.13
CA GLU A 384 -18.26 20.31 -1.94
C GLU A 384 -17.02 19.41 -2.10
N GLY A 385 -16.10 19.47 -1.14
CA GLY A 385 -14.99 18.52 -1.07
C GLY A 385 -15.44 17.17 -0.52
N ARG A 386 -15.13 16.07 -1.22
CA ARG A 386 -15.40 14.69 -0.80
C ARG A 386 -14.17 13.80 -0.93
N GLU A 387 -14.00 12.88 0.00
CA GLU A 387 -13.02 11.81 -0.12
C GLU A 387 -13.62 10.66 -0.94
N VAL A 388 -12.86 10.17 -1.92
CA VAL A 388 -13.29 9.09 -2.83
C VAL A 388 -12.33 7.92 -2.76
N VAL A 389 -12.88 6.72 -2.97
CA VAL A 389 -12.09 5.51 -3.15
C VAL A 389 -11.85 5.30 -4.65
N LEU A 390 -10.60 5.46 -5.07
CA LEU A 390 -10.19 5.25 -6.47
C LEU A 390 -9.81 3.78 -6.72
N GLY A 391 -10.23 3.29 -7.89
CA GLY A 391 -9.77 2.04 -8.47
C GLY A 391 -8.59 2.25 -9.44
N PRO A 392 -8.37 1.31 -10.37
CA PRO A 392 -7.25 1.39 -11.31
C PRO A 392 -7.37 2.62 -12.23
N ARG A 393 -6.20 3.12 -12.65
CA ARG A 393 -6.12 4.15 -13.68
C ARG A 393 -6.31 3.51 -15.06
N THR A 394 -7.06 4.20 -15.90
CA THR A 394 -7.45 3.81 -17.25
C THR A 394 -7.02 4.90 -18.23
N ASP A 395 -7.15 4.65 -19.53
CA ASP A 395 -7.01 5.66 -20.58
C ASP A 395 -8.02 6.81 -20.44
N GLN A 396 -9.20 6.52 -19.87
CA GLN A 396 -10.30 7.48 -19.71
C GLN A 396 -10.27 8.23 -18.36
N GLY A 397 -9.38 7.87 -17.44
CA GLY A 397 -9.29 8.48 -16.12
C GLY A 397 -9.15 7.47 -14.98
N PHE A 398 -9.66 7.79 -13.80
CA PHE A 398 -9.67 6.86 -12.66
C PHE A 398 -11.05 6.23 -12.49
N VAL A 399 -11.06 4.92 -12.25
CA VAL A 399 -12.25 4.23 -11.73
C VAL A 399 -12.56 4.78 -10.34
N VAL A 400 -13.83 4.98 -10.04
CA VAL A 400 -14.32 5.38 -8.72
C VAL A 400 -15.16 4.24 -8.15
N ARG A 401 -14.73 3.71 -7.00
CA ARG A 401 -15.40 2.64 -6.26
C ARG A 401 -16.40 3.20 -5.24
N GLY A 402 -16.16 4.39 -4.70
CA GLY A 402 -17.01 5.03 -3.71
C GLY A 402 -16.74 6.52 -3.53
N GLY A 403 -17.71 7.22 -2.93
CA GLY A 403 -17.65 8.64 -2.56
C GLY A 403 -18.36 9.61 -3.53
N ILE A 404 -18.69 9.17 -4.75
CA ILE A 404 -19.50 9.93 -5.71
C ILE A 404 -20.43 9.00 -6.51
N ALA A 405 -21.49 9.58 -7.07
CA ALA A 405 -22.48 8.90 -7.90
C ALA A 405 -22.34 9.27 -9.40
N GLU A 406 -22.95 8.46 -10.27
CA GLU A 406 -23.05 8.80 -11.70
C GLU A 406 -23.82 10.12 -11.90
N GLY A 407 -23.34 10.95 -12.83
CA GLY A 407 -23.93 12.23 -13.16
C GLY A 407 -23.45 13.40 -12.29
N GLU A 408 -22.80 13.15 -11.17
CA GLU A 408 -22.24 14.22 -10.34
C GLU A 408 -21.13 14.98 -11.07
N LEU A 409 -21.14 16.31 -10.96
CA LEU A 409 -20.23 17.21 -11.67
C LEU A 409 -18.93 17.39 -10.86
N VAL A 410 -17.87 16.68 -11.24
CA VAL A 410 -16.56 16.78 -10.58
C VAL A 410 -15.71 17.88 -11.20
N VAL A 411 -15.00 18.64 -10.36
CA VAL A 411 -14.09 19.70 -10.78
C VAL A 411 -12.81 19.10 -11.38
N VAL A 412 -12.62 19.28 -12.68
CA VAL A 412 -11.46 18.78 -13.45
C VAL A 412 -10.33 19.81 -13.59
N GLN A 413 -10.62 21.09 -13.35
CA GLN A 413 -9.64 22.17 -13.29
C GLN A 413 -10.01 23.15 -12.18
N GLY A 414 -9.03 23.64 -11.43
CA GLY A 414 -9.23 24.61 -10.34
C GLY A 414 -9.45 23.97 -8.96
N ASN A 415 -9.43 22.64 -8.86
CA ASN A 415 -9.54 21.87 -7.62
C ASN A 415 -8.58 22.35 -6.50
N PHE A 416 -7.29 22.56 -6.81
CA PHE A 416 -6.33 23.09 -5.82
C PHE A 416 -6.68 24.51 -5.34
N ARG A 417 -7.24 25.36 -6.22
CA ARG A 417 -7.65 26.73 -5.88
C ARG A 417 -8.87 26.74 -4.96
N ILE A 418 -9.79 25.79 -5.14
CA ILE A 418 -10.94 25.60 -4.26
C ILE A 418 -10.44 25.17 -2.86
N ASP A 419 -9.50 24.23 -2.77
CA ASP A 419 -8.92 23.81 -1.47
C ASP A 419 -8.22 24.99 -0.77
N ALA A 420 -7.40 25.75 -1.50
CA ALA A 420 -6.72 26.92 -0.95
C ALA A 420 -7.72 28.00 -0.49
N ALA A 421 -8.81 28.21 -1.22
CA ALA A 421 -9.86 29.15 -0.84
C ALA A 421 -10.60 28.70 0.43
N LEU A 422 -10.87 27.40 0.61
CA LEU A 422 -11.42 26.84 1.85
C LEU A 422 -10.52 27.15 3.06
N GLN A 423 -9.20 27.01 2.91
CA GLN A 423 -8.25 27.35 3.97
C GLN A 423 -8.24 28.85 4.31
N ILE A 424 -8.35 29.73 3.30
CA ILE A 424 -8.41 31.19 3.50
C ILE A 424 -9.65 31.59 4.31
N VAL A 425 -10.80 30.96 4.05
CA VAL A 425 -12.02 31.18 4.85
C VAL A 425 -12.04 30.31 6.12
N ALA A 426 -10.90 29.74 6.50
CA ALA A 426 -10.68 28.94 7.70
C ALA A 426 -11.65 27.75 7.84
N ARG A 427 -11.95 27.09 6.72
CA ARG A 427 -12.66 25.80 6.67
C ARG A 427 -11.67 24.64 6.56
N PRO A 428 -12.03 23.43 7.04
CA PRO A 428 -11.11 22.29 7.01
C PRO A 428 -10.66 21.90 5.60
N SER A 429 -9.36 22.00 5.33
CA SER A 429 -8.78 21.49 4.08
C SER A 429 -8.93 19.98 3.99
N MET A 430 -9.24 19.48 2.79
CA MET A 430 -9.19 18.04 2.51
C MET A 430 -7.75 17.55 2.35
N MET A 431 -6.87 18.43 1.85
CA MET A 431 -5.48 18.12 1.59
C MET A 431 -4.63 18.04 2.85
N ASN A 432 -4.90 18.91 3.84
CA ASN A 432 -4.19 18.94 5.13
C ASN A 432 -5.16 18.94 6.33
N PRO A 433 -5.73 17.79 6.71
CA PRO A 433 -6.68 17.70 7.81
C PRO A 433 -6.04 17.94 9.19
N ALA A 434 -4.71 17.83 9.32
CA ALA A 434 -4.00 17.98 10.59
C ALA A 434 -3.92 19.44 11.09
N GLU A 435 -4.13 20.42 10.20
CA GLU A 435 -4.13 21.86 10.53
C GLU A 435 -5.55 22.43 10.68
N ALA A 436 -6.59 21.63 10.43
CA ALA A 436 -7.94 22.03 10.80
C ALA A 436 -8.02 22.06 12.34
N PRO A 437 -8.61 23.11 12.97
CA PRO A 437 -8.99 23.00 14.37
C PRO A 437 -9.81 21.72 14.49
N ALA A 438 -9.45 20.87 15.46
CA ALA A 438 -10.10 19.59 15.72
C ALA A 438 -11.60 19.73 15.43
N ALA A 439 -12.13 18.86 14.55
CA ALA A 439 -13.55 18.73 14.26
C ALA A 439 -14.31 19.09 15.53
N SER A 440 -15.16 20.11 15.43
CA SER A 440 -15.76 20.85 16.54
C SER A 440 -15.83 19.95 17.77
N GLY A 441 -15.06 20.24 18.82
CA GLY A 441 -15.13 19.53 20.11
C GLY A 441 -16.50 19.68 20.81
N VAL A 442 -17.52 20.00 20.03
CA VAL A 442 -18.92 20.11 20.32
C VAL A 442 -19.45 18.68 20.43
N ARG A 443 -19.77 18.32 21.67
CA ARG A 443 -20.54 17.13 21.97
C ARG A 443 -22.02 17.48 21.80
N PHE A 444 -22.70 16.77 20.89
CA PHE A 444 -24.13 16.96 20.67
C PHE A 444 -24.89 16.16 21.73
N ALA A 445 -25.45 16.83 22.74
CA ALA A 445 -26.16 16.17 23.84
C ALA A 445 -27.61 15.79 23.47
N ASP A 446 -28.26 16.59 22.63
CA ASP A 446 -29.68 16.43 22.26
C ASP A 446 -29.84 15.63 20.95
N VAL A 447 -29.39 14.38 20.94
CA VAL A 447 -29.46 13.50 19.77
C VAL A 447 -30.74 12.65 19.79
N PRO A 448 -31.50 12.54 18.69
CA PRO A 448 -32.73 11.74 18.66
C PRO A 448 -32.48 10.27 19.02
N GLN A 449 -33.34 9.71 19.88
CA GLN A 449 -33.27 8.31 20.32
C GLN A 449 -33.13 7.29 19.16
N PRO A 450 -33.88 7.42 18.03
CA PRO A 450 -33.75 6.48 16.92
C PRO A 450 -32.36 6.49 16.27
N PHE A 451 -31.74 7.66 16.14
CA PHE A 451 -30.38 7.80 15.62
C PHE A 451 -29.38 7.14 16.57
N SER A 452 -29.50 7.43 17.87
CA SER A 452 -28.64 6.87 18.92
C SER A 452 -28.66 5.34 18.97
N VAL A 453 -29.84 4.72 18.82
CA VAL A 453 -29.99 3.25 18.78
C VAL A 453 -29.25 2.66 17.57
N ARG A 454 -29.39 3.27 16.39
CA ARG A 454 -28.69 2.82 15.19
C ARG A 454 -27.18 3.03 15.30
N LEU A 455 -26.75 4.10 15.94
CA LEU A 455 -25.34 4.37 16.19
C LEU A 455 -24.72 3.35 17.17
N ALA A 456 -25.47 2.93 18.19
CA ALA A 456 -25.06 1.85 19.08
C ALA A 456 -24.96 0.50 18.35
N ALA A 457 -25.90 0.19 17.46
CA ALA A 457 -25.83 -0.99 16.60
C ALA A 457 -24.61 -0.94 15.67
N LEU A 458 -24.27 0.24 15.13
CA LEU A 458 -23.06 0.44 14.32
C LEU A 458 -21.78 0.18 15.13
N ALA A 459 -21.74 0.60 16.40
CA ALA A 459 -20.63 0.31 17.31
C ALA A 459 -20.44 -1.20 17.54
N GLN A 460 -21.53 -1.97 17.65
CA GLN A 460 -21.46 -3.43 17.74
C GLN A 460 -20.88 -4.05 16.46
N ARG A 461 -21.23 -3.53 15.28
CA ARG A 461 -20.66 -3.98 14.00
C ARG A 461 -19.17 -3.69 13.91
N LEU A 462 -18.70 -2.57 14.46
CA LEU A 462 -17.26 -2.30 14.55
C LEU A 462 -16.56 -3.38 15.39
N GLY A 463 -17.12 -3.76 16.55
CA GLY A 463 -16.59 -4.86 17.36
C GLY A 463 -16.48 -6.19 16.58
N ALA A 464 -17.48 -6.51 15.77
CA ALA A 464 -17.43 -7.70 14.90
C ALA A 464 -16.31 -7.62 13.84
N VAL A 465 -16.03 -6.44 13.30
CA VAL A 465 -14.87 -6.23 12.40
C VAL A 465 -13.57 -6.47 13.16
N GLU A 466 -13.44 -5.95 14.39
CA GLU A 466 -12.24 -6.14 15.22
C GLU A 466 -11.97 -7.60 15.53
N GLU A 467 -13.00 -8.35 15.91
CA GLU A 467 -12.93 -9.79 16.16
C GLU A 467 -12.55 -10.56 14.89
N ALA A 468 -13.16 -10.25 13.75
CA ALA A 468 -12.85 -10.90 12.48
C ALA A 468 -11.39 -10.65 12.06
N VAL A 469 -10.89 -9.41 12.22
CA VAL A 469 -9.50 -9.07 11.91
C VAL A 469 -8.53 -9.78 12.85
N ALA A 470 -8.85 -9.89 14.14
CA ALA A 470 -8.05 -10.63 15.11
C ALA A 470 -7.99 -12.14 14.80
N ALA A 471 -9.09 -12.72 14.31
CA ALA A 471 -9.15 -14.13 13.90
C ALA A 471 -8.36 -14.43 12.60
N GLY A 472 -8.07 -13.43 11.78
CA GLY A 472 -7.15 -13.52 10.63
C GLY A 472 -7.70 -14.14 9.34
N GLY A 473 -8.95 -14.61 9.32
CA GLY A 473 -9.61 -15.17 8.13
C GLY A 473 -10.10 -14.09 7.15
N LEU A 474 -9.54 -14.02 5.95
CA LEU A 474 -9.83 -12.91 5.00
C LEU A 474 -11.31 -12.82 4.60
N ASP A 475 -11.99 -13.93 4.34
CA ASP A 475 -13.40 -13.92 3.94
C ASP A 475 -14.32 -13.44 5.08
N ALA A 476 -14.02 -13.85 6.32
CA ALA A 476 -14.75 -13.40 7.51
C ALA A 476 -14.52 -11.89 7.75
N VAL A 477 -13.29 -11.42 7.58
CA VAL A 477 -12.94 -9.99 7.67
C VAL A 477 -13.70 -9.17 6.64
N ARG A 478 -13.68 -9.59 5.37
CA ARG A 478 -14.41 -8.91 4.30
C ARG A 478 -15.92 -8.90 4.57
N GLY A 479 -16.47 -10.02 5.03
CA GLY A 479 -17.87 -10.12 5.45
C GLY A 479 -18.23 -9.10 6.53
N ALA A 480 -17.41 -9.00 7.59
CA ALA A 480 -17.63 -8.06 8.67
C ALA A 480 -17.59 -6.59 8.21
N TYR A 481 -16.63 -6.22 7.35
CA TYR A 481 -16.54 -4.87 6.77
C TYR A 481 -17.76 -4.53 5.90
N HIS A 482 -18.21 -5.48 5.09
CA HIS A 482 -19.41 -5.31 4.27
C HIS A 482 -20.68 -5.12 5.12
N ASP A 483 -20.81 -5.90 6.20
CA ASP A 483 -21.94 -5.79 7.12
C ASP A 483 -21.91 -4.47 7.90
N PHE A 484 -20.72 -3.98 8.28
CA PHE A 484 -20.56 -2.63 8.83
C PHE A 484 -21.02 -1.56 7.83
N GLY A 485 -20.58 -1.62 6.58
CA GLY A 485 -20.98 -0.66 5.55
C GLY A 485 -22.50 -0.64 5.32
N LYS A 486 -23.14 -1.81 5.34
CA LYS A 486 -24.62 -1.91 5.30
C LYS A 486 -25.28 -1.26 6.51
N ALA A 487 -24.77 -1.52 7.71
CA ALA A 487 -25.30 -0.92 8.93
C ALA A 487 -25.14 0.61 8.93
N LEU A 488 -24.02 1.11 8.43
CA LEU A 488 -23.75 2.54 8.28
C LEU A 488 -24.76 3.23 7.37
N ASN A 489 -25.01 2.66 6.18
CA ASN A 489 -26.03 3.16 5.26
C ASN A 489 -27.44 3.07 5.84
N GLY A 490 -27.65 2.18 6.81
CA GLY A 490 -28.88 2.05 7.56
C GLY A 490 -29.06 3.09 8.65
N VAL A 491 -28.09 3.96 8.97
CA VAL A 491 -28.27 5.02 9.97
C VAL A 491 -29.04 6.19 9.35
N ASP A 492 -30.23 6.48 9.89
CA ASP A 492 -31.08 7.57 9.42
C ASP A 492 -30.55 8.92 9.90
N ALA A 493 -30.02 9.71 8.96
CA ALA A 493 -29.46 11.03 9.22
C ALA A 493 -30.49 12.17 9.12
N ASP A 494 -31.69 11.90 8.62
CA ASP A 494 -32.70 12.94 8.35
C ASP A 494 -33.26 13.56 9.64
N ALA A 495 -33.05 12.88 10.77
CA ALA A 495 -33.42 13.36 12.10
C ALA A 495 -32.39 14.32 12.72
N LEU A 496 -31.21 14.50 12.09
CA LEU A 496 -30.20 15.44 12.56
C LEU A 496 -30.37 16.79 11.86
N ASP A 497 -30.26 17.87 12.63
CA ASP A 497 -30.31 19.24 12.13
C ASP A 497 -29.00 20.00 12.40
N GLY A 498 -28.76 21.05 11.63
CA GLY A 498 -27.65 22.00 11.85
C GLY A 498 -26.27 21.35 11.81
N GLU A 499 -25.42 21.69 12.78
CA GLU A 499 -24.01 21.22 12.83
C GLU A 499 -23.89 19.71 13.03
N ALA A 500 -24.84 19.07 13.73
CA ALA A 500 -24.83 17.63 13.95
C ALA A 500 -24.99 16.85 12.63
N ALA A 501 -25.87 17.32 11.74
CA ALA A 501 -26.05 16.73 10.42
C ALA A 501 -24.80 16.85 9.55
N LEU A 502 -24.13 18.01 9.62
CA LEU A 502 -22.90 18.29 8.86
C LEU A 502 -21.73 17.40 9.34
N GLU A 503 -21.57 17.25 10.65
CA GLU A 503 -20.52 16.39 11.23
C GLU A 503 -20.79 14.91 10.94
N TRP A 504 -22.05 14.46 11.05
CA TRP A 504 -22.42 13.09 10.71
C TRP A 504 -22.15 12.78 9.23
N LYS A 505 -22.49 13.69 8.32
CA LYS A 505 -22.25 13.51 6.87
C LYS A 505 -20.77 13.31 6.55
N GLU A 506 -19.89 14.06 7.21
CA GLU A 506 -18.44 13.92 7.05
C GLU A 506 -17.96 12.56 7.59
N LEU A 507 -18.34 12.21 8.82
CA LEU A 507 -17.87 10.99 9.47
C LEU A 507 -18.41 9.72 8.80
N SER A 508 -19.67 9.74 8.33
CA SER A 508 -20.27 8.62 7.62
C SER A 508 -19.64 8.41 6.24
N MET A 509 -19.24 9.47 5.54
CA MET A 509 -18.46 9.36 4.31
C MET A 509 -17.12 8.64 4.54
N LEU A 510 -16.36 9.07 5.56
CA LEU A 510 -15.07 8.48 5.90
C LEU A 510 -15.19 7.01 6.30
N LEU A 511 -16.14 6.70 7.20
CA LEU A 511 -16.42 5.33 7.62
C LEU A 511 -16.92 4.43 6.46
N GLY A 512 -17.65 5.00 5.50
CA GLY A 512 -18.09 4.29 4.31
C GLY A 512 -16.91 3.92 3.40
N ASN A 513 -15.94 4.84 3.25
CA ASN A 513 -14.70 4.57 2.52
C ASN A 513 -13.87 3.49 3.22
N ASP A 514 -13.75 3.53 4.55
CA ASP A 514 -13.04 2.50 5.33
C ASP A 514 -13.71 1.12 5.18
N ALA A 515 -15.05 1.07 5.27
CA ALA A 515 -15.81 -0.17 5.09
C ALA A 515 -15.58 -0.79 3.71
N LEU A 516 -15.57 0.04 2.66
CA LEU A 516 -15.30 -0.40 1.30
C LEU A 516 -13.85 -0.91 1.13
N LEU A 517 -12.87 -0.15 1.63
CA LEU A 517 -11.46 -0.52 1.57
C LEU A 517 -11.16 -1.81 2.37
N GLY A 518 -11.84 -2.01 3.48
CA GLY A 518 -11.75 -3.23 4.29
C GLY A 518 -12.37 -4.43 3.59
N TYR A 519 -13.53 -4.25 2.97
CA TYR A 519 -14.19 -5.27 2.15
C TYR A 519 -13.37 -5.70 0.93
N GLU A 520 -12.72 -4.76 0.23
CA GLU A 520 -11.89 -5.05 -0.94
C GLU A 520 -10.44 -5.43 -0.59
N SER A 521 -10.09 -5.51 0.69
CA SER A 521 -8.71 -5.73 1.10
C SER A 521 -8.15 -7.05 0.54
N PRO A 522 -6.99 -7.02 -0.15
CA PRO A 522 -6.40 -8.23 -0.78
C PRO A 522 -5.69 -9.13 0.22
N THR A 523 -5.35 -8.63 1.40
CA THR A 523 -4.61 -9.36 2.44
C THR A 523 -5.12 -9.01 3.84
N PRO A 524 -5.00 -9.93 4.82
CA PRO A 524 -5.35 -9.65 6.21
C PRO A 524 -4.57 -8.46 6.79
N ARG A 525 -3.30 -8.29 6.39
CA ARG A 525 -2.49 -7.15 6.83
C ARG A 525 -3.06 -5.82 6.34
N ARG A 526 -3.51 -5.74 5.09
CA ARG A 526 -4.15 -4.52 4.56
C ARG A 526 -5.46 -4.23 5.30
N ALA A 527 -6.26 -5.27 5.54
CA ALA A 527 -7.51 -5.13 6.27
C ALA A 527 -7.30 -4.66 7.72
N SER A 528 -6.23 -5.10 8.38
CA SER A 528 -5.85 -4.59 9.70
C SER A 528 -5.43 -3.11 9.68
N GLN A 529 -4.74 -2.66 8.64
CA GLN A 529 -4.38 -1.24 8.51
C GLN A 529 -5.60 -0.35 8.30
N VAL A 530 -6.59 -0.83 7.52
CA VAL A 530 -7.87 -0.12 7.34
C VAL A 530 -8.63 -0.03 8.66
N LEU A 531 -8.54 -1.07 9.51
CA LEU A 531 -9.19 -1.05 10.83
C LEU A 531 -8.63 0.05 11.74
N ASP A 532 -7.34 0.35 11.66
CA ASP A 532 -6.73 1.43 12.43
C ASP A 532 -7.28 2.80 12.02
N ASP A 533 -7.43 3.04 10.70
CA ASP A 533 -8.04 4.27 10.16
C ASP A 533 -9.52 4.36 10.59
N MET A 534 -10.26 3.26 10.45
CA MET A 534 -11.67 3.14 10.84
C MET A 534 -11.91 3.39 12.33
N ARG A 535 -11.03 2.88 13.21
CA ARG A 535 -11.06 3.14 14.66
C ARG A 535 -10.87 4.62 14.95
N GLY A 536 -9.95 5.28 14.24
CA GLY A 536 -9.72 6.72 14.36
C GLY A 536 -10.96 7.53 13.98
N HIS A 537 -11.61 7.20 12.86
CA HIS A 537 -12.85 7.85 12.45
C HIS A 537 -14.01 7.56 13.42
N PHE A 538 -14.15 6.32 13.91
CA PHE A 538 -15.20 5.97 14.86
C PHE A 538 -15.00 6.60 16.25
N ALA A 539 -13.75 6.83 16.67
CA ALA A 539 -13.46 7.57 17.90
C ALA A 539 -13.97 9.01 17.82
N ARG A 540 -13.89 9.66 16.64
CA ARG A 540 -14.49 10.98 16.40
C ARG A 540 -16.01 10.94 16.50
N VAL A 541 -16.64 9.88 15.96
CA VAL A 541 -18.09 9.66 16.13
C VAL A 541 -18.47 9.56 17.61
N ARG A 542 -17.74 8.78 18.40
CA ARG A 542 -17.97 8.66 19.85
C ARG A 542 -17.79 9.97 20.61
N ALA A 543 -16.85 10.81 20.18
CA ALA A 543 -16.61 12.11 20.79
C ALA A 543 -17.72 13.12 20.46
N ALA A 544 -18.22 13.13 19.22
CA ALA A 544 -19.27 14.04 18.77
C ALA A 544 -20.66 13.61 19.27
N PHE A 545 -20.96 12.30 19.27
CA PHE A 545 -22.26 11.73 19.60
C PHE A 545 -22.11 10.79 20.82
N PRO A 546 -22.63 11.17 22.01
CA PRO A 546 -22.45 10.41 23.23
C PRO A 546 -23.13 9.05 23.16
N LEU A 547 -22.34 7.99 22.98
CA LEU A 547 -22.81 6.61 22.92
C LEU A 547 -22.98 5.97 24.31
N GLU A 548 -22.25 6.47 25.32
CA GLU A 548 -22.17 5.88 26.67
C GLU A 548 -23.34 6.26 27.58
N GLU A 549 -24.02 7.40 27.34
CA GLU A 549 -25.17 7.85 28.15
C GLU A 549 -26.48 7.14 27.78
N LEU A 550 -26.54 6.49 26.62
CA LEU A 550 -27.76 5.89 26.07
C LEU A 550 -27.85 4.37 26.26
N THR A 551 -26.74 3.70 26.57
CA THR A 551 -26.75 2.30 27.05
C THR A 551 -27.18 2.18 28.51
N ALA A 552 -27.13 3.27 29.27
CA ALA A 552 -27.34 3.27 30.73
C ALA A 552 -28.81 3.16 31.19
N LYS A 553 -29.80 3.08 30.28
CA LYS A 553 -31.22 2.98 30.66
C LYS A 553 -32.06 2.13 29.69
N ILE A 554 -31.61 0.93 29.34
CA ILE A 554 -32.59 -0.09 28.94
C ILE A 554 -33.13 -0.67 30.24
N GLU A 555 -34.20 -0.09 30.77
CA GLU A 555 -34.93 -0.71 31.87
C GLU A 555 -35.43 -2.09 31.42
N ALA A 556 -34.77 -3.16 31.88
CA ALA A 556 -35.19 -4.53 31.60
C ALA A 556 -36.68 -4.68 32.01
N PRO A 557 -37.52 -5.34 31.20
CA PRO A 557 -38.89 -5.59 31.60
C PRO A 557 -38.93 -6.44 32.88
N ALA A 558 -40.02 -6.34 33.63
CA ALA A 558 -40.05 -6.77 35.03
C ALA A 558 -39.72 -8.26 35.24
N GLY A 559 -40.09 -9.13 34.29
CA GLY A 559 -39.77 -10.56 34.34
C GLY A 559 -38.28 -10.82 34.14
N LEU A 560 -37.67 -10.22 33.12
CA LEU A 560 -36.22 -10.31 32.92
C LEU A 560 -35.45 -9.69 34.09
N ARG A 561 -35.86 -8.53 34.61
CA ARG A 561 -35.21 -7.89 35.77
C ARG A 561 -35.17 -8.83 36.98
N SER A 562 -36.28 -9.48 37.30
CA SER A 562 -36.34 -10.46 38.39
C SER A 562 -35.45 -11.67 38.15
N ALA A 563 -35.33 -12.13 36.89
CA ALA A 563 -34.47 -13.26 36.54
C ALA A 563 -32.98 -12.87 36.62
N LEU A 564 -32.62 -11.66 36.22
CA LEU A 564 -31.25 -11.14 36.32
C LEU A 564 -30.84 -10.88 37.79
N ASP A 565 -31.76 -10.43 38.64
CA ASP A 565 -31.53 -10.32 40.08
C ASP A 565 -31.25 -11.70 40.70
N ALA A 566 -32.01 -12.73 40.31
CA ALA A 566 -31.80 -14.11 40.75
C ALA A 566 -30.46 -14.68 40.23
N LEU A 567 -30.08 -14.33 39.00
CA LEU A 567 -28.79 -14.71 38.42
C LEU A 567 -27.61 -14.09 39.17
N TYR A 568 -27.70 -12.80 39.50
CA TYR A 568 -26.70 -12.13 40.36
C TYR A 568 -26.63 -12.77 41.76
N ALA A 569 -27.78 -13.07 42.37
CA ALA A 569 -27.82 -13.74 43.67
C ALA A 569 -27.16 -15.13 43.63
N ALA A 570 -27.26 -15.86 42.52
CA ALA A 570 -26.60 -17.15 42.34
C ALA A 570 -25.08 -17.02 42.03
N TYR A 571 -24.65 -15.88 41.50
CA TYR A 571 -23.23 -15.58 41.25
C TYR A 571 -22.44 -15.37 42.55
N VAL A 572 -23.03 -14.69 43.54
CA VAL A 572 -22.34 -14.33 44.80
C VAL A 572 -21.76 -15.55 45.53
N PRO A 573 -22.48 -16.67 45.74
CA PRO A 573 -21.93 -17.87 46.35
C PRO A 573 -20.75 -18.49 45.58
N VAL A 574 -20.72 -18.37 44.25
CA VAL A 574 -19.57 -18.82 43.43
C VAL A 574 -18.34 -17.98 43.76
N GLN A 575 -18.51 -16.65 43.76
CA GLN A 575 -17.44 -15.71 44.10
C GLN A 575 -16.92 -15.93 45.54
N GLU A 576 -17.82 -16.07 46.51
CA GLU A 576 -17.48 -16.27 47.92
C GLU A 576 -16.74 -17.60 48.14
N ALA A 577 -17.16 -18.68 47.48
CA ALA A 577 -16.50 -19.97 47.55
C ALA A 577 -15.06 -19.91 47.00
N LEU A 578 -14.83 -19.19 45.90
CA LEU A 578 -13.50 -18.97 45.34
C LEU A 578 -12.60 -18.11 46.24
N ALA A 579 -13.19 -17.11 46.91
CA ALA A 579 -12.51 -16.31 47.91
C ALA A 579 -12.17 -17.13 49.18
N GLY A 580 -13.00 -18.12 49.51
CA GLY A 580 -12.81 -19.04 50.64
C GLY A 580 -11.93 -20.27 50.35
N ASP A 581 -11.39 -20.42 49.14
CA ASP A 581 -10.66 -21.62 48.68
C ASP A 581 -11.48 -22.94 48.80
N ASP A 582 -12.81 -22.86 48.68
CA ASP A 582 -13.70 -24.02 48.79
C ASP A 582 -14.22 -24.47 47.42
N ALA A 583 -13.45 -25.39 46.78
CA ALA A 583 -13.81 -25.94 45.49
C ALA A 583 -15.14 -26.70 45.50
N ASN A 584 -15.50 -27.38 46.59
CA ASN A 584 -16.74 -28.17 46.64
C ASN A 584 -17.97 -27.26 46.67
N THR A 585 -17.91 -26.21 47.50
CA THR A 585 -18.96 -25.19 47.55
C THR A 585 -19.03 -24.40 46.25
N ALA A 586 -17.89 -24.12 45.59
CA ALA A 586 -17.88 -23.49 44.28
C ALA A 586 -18.60 -24.33 43.22
N HIS A 587 -18.30 -25.63 43.12
CA HIS A 587 -18.99 -26.53 42.19
C HIS A 587 -20.48 -26.66 42.48
N ALA A 588 -20.88 -26.74 43.77
CA ALA A 588 -22.29 -26.77 44.15
C ALA A 588 -23.02 -25.47 43.78
N ALA A 589 -22.36 -24.32 43.95
CA ALA A 589 -22.90 -23.01 43.57
C ALA A 589 -23.05 -22.85 42.04
N LEU A 590 -22.14 -23.42 41.24
CA LEU A 590 -22.23 -23.40 39.77
C LEU A 590 -23.50 -24.09 39.25
N VAL A 591 -23.98 -25.14 39.91
CA VAL A 591 -25.23 -25.83 39.54
C VAL A 591 -26.44 -24.87 39.69
N LEU A 592 -26.49 -24.11 40.79
CA LEU A 592 -27.54 -23.14 41.03
C LEU A 592 -27.43 -21.95 40.07
N PHE A 593 -26.21 -21.50 39.78
CA PHE A 593 -25.94 -20.44 38.82
C PHE A 593 -26.37 -20.84 37.40
N ARG A 594 -26.09 -22.07 36.97
CA ARG A 594 -26.58 -22.62 35.69
C ARG A 594 -28.10 -22.60 35.60
N GLN A 595 -28.78 -23.00 36.68
CA GLN A 595 -30.24 -23.00 36.71
C GLN A 595 -30.81 -21.58 36.60
N ALA A 596 -30.21 -20.62 37.30
CA ALA A 596 -30.60 -19.21 37.21
C ALA A 596 -30.34 -18.63 35.81
N LEU A 597 -29.25 -19.02 35.14
CA LEU A 597 -28.95 -18.60 33.77
C LEU A 597 -30.02 -19.08 32.79
N GLY A 598 -30.43 -20.35 32.89
CA GLY A 598 -31.50 -20.90 32.06
C GLY A 598 -32.87 -20.23 32.30
N GLN A 599 -33.15 -19.76 33.51
CA GLN A 599 -34.36 -18.98 33.82
C GLN A 599 -34.31 -17.57 33.24
N ALA A 600 -33.12 -16.94 33.24
CA ALA A 600 -32.90 -15.65 32.58
C ALA A 600 -33.04 -15.76 31.06
N ASP A 601 -32.52 -16.83 30.46
CA ASP A 601 -32.67 -17.13 29.03
C ASP A 601 -34.14 -17.28 28.61
N GLU A 602 -34.92 -18.06 29.36
CA GLU A 602 -36.34 -18.24 29.05
C GLU A 602 -37.12 -16.93 29.24
N SER A 603 -36.81 -16.15 30.29
CA SER A 603 -37.45 -14.85 30.53
C SER A 603 -37.14 -13.85 29.42
N ALA A 604 -35.88 -13.78 28.97
CA ALA A 604 -35.46 -12.93 27.85
C ALA A 604 -36.10 -13.36 26.52
N ARG A 605 -36.31 -14.66 26.30
CA ARG A 605 -36.98 -15.21 25.13
C ARG A 605 -38.46 -14.84 25.09
N VAL A 606 -39.14 -14.92 26.23
CA VAL A 606 -40.56 -14.53 26.37
C VAL A 606 -40.73 -13.03 26.17
N GLU A 607 -39.78 -12.21 26.63
CA GLU A 607 -39.84 -10.76 26.56
C GLU A 607 -39.21 -10.15 25.28
N GLY A 608 -38.61 -10.98 24.41
CA GLY A 608 -38.10 -10.56 23.10
C GLY A 608 -36.80 -9.73 23.13
N SER A 609 -35.95 -9.94 24.15
CA SER A 609 -34.70 -9.19 24.29
C SER A 609 -33.54 -9.81 23.48
N GLU A 610 -33.34 -9.36 22.24
CA GLU A 610 -32.19 -9.79 21.42
C GLU A 610 -30.84 -9.44 22.07
N ALA A 611 -30.80 -8.34 22.84
CA ALA A 611 -29.61 -7.87 23.55
C ALA A 611 -29.09 -8.86 24.62
N TRP A 612 -29.95 -9.71 25.18
CA TRP A 612 -29.56 -10.70 26.20
C TRP A 612 -28.73 -11.86 25.62
N SER A 613 -28.98 -12.23 24.36
CA SER A 613 -28.40 -13.43 23.72
C SER A 613 -26.87 -13.44 23.72
N GLY A 614 -26.25 -12.28 23.47
CA GLY A 614 -24.79 -12.12 23.48
C GLY A 614 -24.19 -12.22 24.90
N HIS A 615 -24.88 -11.71 25.92
CA HIS A 615 -24.43 -11.82 27.31
C HIS A 615 -24.55 -13.25 27.83
N SER A 616 -25.66 -13.93 27.53
CA SER A 616 -25.89 -15.32 27.93
C SER A 616 -24.84 -16.27 27.39
N ALA A 617 -24.48 -16.15 26.10
CA ALA A 617 -23.44 -16.98 25.49
C ALA A 617 -22.07 -16.82 26.18
N ALA A 618 -21.70 -15.58 26.53
CA ALA A 618 -20.45 -15.31 27.25
C ALA A 618 -20.44 -15.90 28.68
N ILE A 619 -21.56 -15.79 29.41
CA ILE A 619 -21.71 -16.38 30.74
C ILE A 619 -21.67 -17.91 30.67
N ALA A 620 -22.34 -18.52 29.68
CA ALA A 620 -22.38 -19.97 29.47
C ALA A 620 -20.99 -20.56 29.16
N SER A 621 -20.17 -19.84 28.39
CA SER A 621 -18.80 -20.26 28.08
C SER A 621 -17.93 -20.35 29.33
N GLY A 622 -17.87 -19.28 30.15
CA GLY A 622 -17.09 -19.28 31.39
C GLY A 622 -17.59 -20.32 32.40
N LEU A 623 -18.91 -20.49 32.49
CA LEU A 623 -19.53 -21.53 33.32
C LEU A 623 -19.11 -22.94 32.90
N GLY A 624 -19.06 -23.21 31.59
CA GLY A 624 -18.62 -24.51 31.05
C GLY A 624 -17.17 -24.84 31.38
N GLU A 625 -16.29 -23.84 31.40
CA GLU A 625 -14.88 -23.98 31.80
C GLU A 625 -14.75 -24.28 33.29
N MET A 626 -15.49 -23.55 34.14
CA MET A 626 -15.45 -23.75 35.60
C MET A 626 -15.96 -25.13 36.02
N GLU A 627 -17.00 -25.67 35.40
CA GLU A 627 -17.52 -27.00 35.76
C GLU A 627 -16.59 -28.16 35.39
N GLN A 628 -15.71 -27.95 34.42
CA GLN A 628 -14.73 -28.96 34.00
C GLN A 628 -13.42 -28.85 34.77
N ALA A 629 -13.25 -27.81 35.59
CA ALA A 629 -12.04 -27.58 36.34
C ALA A 629 -11.87 -28.59 37.48
N ALA A 630 -10.72 -29.25 37.53
CA ALA A 630 -10.42 -30.24 38.57
C ALA A 630 -9.81 -29.61 39.85
N ASP A 631 -9.37 -28.36 39.78
CA ASP A 631 -8.65 -27.66 40.85
C ASP A 631 -9.04 -26.18 40.94
N MET A 632 -8.54 -25.51 41.99
CA MET A 632 -8.82 -24.09 42.25
C MET A 632 -8.24 -23.16 41.18
N GLU A 633 -7.15 -23.56 40.52
CA GLU A 633 -6.54 -22.75 39.46
C GLU A 633 -7.43 -22.71 38.22
N GLY A 634 -7.93 -23.87 37.78
CA GLY A 634 -8.89 -23.98 36.69
C GLY A 634 -10.21 -23.26 36.99
N LEU A 635 -10.73 -23.39 38.23
CA LEU A 635 -11.94 -22.68 38.66
C LEU A 635 -11.77 -21.15 38.57
N ARG A 636 -10.61 -20.63 38.98
CA ARG A 636 -10.31 -19.19 38.93
C ARG A 636 -10.11 -18.68 37.51
N ALA A 637 -9.46 -19.46 36.65
CA ALA A 637 -9.29 -19.14 35.24
C ALA A 637 -10.65 -19.01 34.54
N GLY A 638 -11.56 -19.99 34.73
CA GLY A 638 -12.91 -19.95 34.19
C GLY A 638 -13.82 -18.89 34.82
N PHE A 639 -13.53 -18.47 36.07
CA PHE A 639 -14.28 -17.42 36.75
C PHE A 639 -14.05 -16.04 36.15
N TYR A 640 -12.87 -15.76 35.58
CA TYR A 640 -12.57 -14.45 34.98
C TYR A 640 -13.51 -14.06 33.81
N PRO A 641 -13.70 -14.88 32.76
CA PRO A 641 -14.64 -14.53 31.70
C PRO A 641 -16.08 -14.41 32.23
N LEU A 642 -16.46 -15.24 33.20
CA LEU A 642 -17.77 -15.20 33.85
C LEU A 642 -17.98 -13.89 34.63
N SER A 643 -16.99 -13.45 35.41
CA SER A 643 -17.08 -12.24 36.23
C SER A 643 -17.13 -10.96 35.38
N VAL A 644 -16.41 -10.94 34.25
CA VAL A 644 -16.48 -9.86 33.26
C VAL A 644 -17.85 -9.81 32.59
N ALA A 645 -18.39 -10.96 32.20
CA ALA A 645 -19.72 -11.04 31.58
C ALA A 645 -20.82 -10.59 32.55
N MET A 646 -20.73 -10.97 33.83
CA MET A 646 -21.63 -10.53 34.89
C MET A 646 -21.51 -9.03 35.17
N SER A 647 -20.30 -8.46 35.19
CA SER A 647 -20.10 -7.01 35.34
C SER A 647 -20.79 -6.22 34.24
N ARG A 648 -20.58 -6.64 32.97
CA ARG A 648 -21.27 -6.04 31.81
C ARG A 648 -22.78 -6.19 31.90
N MET A 649 -23.28 -7.33 32.35
CA MET A 649 -24.71 -7.54 32.55
C MET A 649 -25.29 -6.58 33.61
N VAL A 650 -24.67 -6.48 34.79
CA VAL A 650 -25.13 -5.55 35.85
C VAL A 650 -25.06 -4.11 35.37
N GLU A 651 -24.01 -3.73 34.65
CA GLU A 651 -23.86 -2.40 34.07
C GLU A 651 -24.94 -2.10 33.02
N THR A 652 -25.33 -3.09 32.21
CA THR A 652 -26.30 -2.93 31.12
C THR A 652 -27.75 -2.93 31.62
N TYR A 653 -28.09 -3.79 32.58
CA TYR A 653 -29.48 -4.05 33.00
C TYR A 653 -29.79 -3.62 34.44
N GLY A 654 -28.79 -3.21 35.23
CA GLY A 654 -28.98 -2.76 36.60
C GLY A 654 -29.38 -3.85 37.61
N ALA A 655 -28.95 -5.10 37.41
CA ALA A 655 -29.34 -6.24 38.25
C ALA A 655 -28.61 -6.29 39.62
N GLY A 656 -29.27 -6.86 40.63
CA GLY A 656 -28.77 -7.10 41.99
C GLY A 656 -29.61 -6.42 43.08
N GLN A 657 -30.09 -7.16 44.09
CA GLN A 657 -30.87 -6.56 45.18
C GLN A 657 -29.94 -5.88 46.20
N GLY A 658 -29.77 -4.56 46.06
CA GLY A 658 -28.96 -3.73 46.97
C GLY A 658 -27.70 -3.17 46.30
N PRO A 659 -26.71 -2.71 47.08
CA PRO A 659 -25.51 -2.11 46.53
C PRO A 659 -24.63 -3.18 45.85
N VAL A 660 -24.15 -2.87 44.63
CA VAL A 660 -23.25 -3.75 43.87
C VAL A 660 -21.98 -2.98 43.55
N TYR A 661 -20.84 -3.55 43.93
CA TYR A 661 -19.51 -3.00 43.70
C TYR A 661 -18.77 -3.83 42.67
N GLU A 662 -18.09 -3.16 41.74
CA GLU A 662 -17.08 -3.77 40.88
C GLU A 662 -15.71 -3.58 41.52
N LEU A 663 -15.02 -4.68 41.76
CA LEU A 663 -13.69 -4.72 42.35
C LEU A 663 -12.67 -5.20 41.34
N TYR A 664 -11.41 -4.86 41.61
CA TYR A 664 -10.30 -5.14 40.72
C TYR A 664 -9.07 -5.63 41.49
N CYS A 665 -8.41 -6.65 40.94
CA CYS A 665 -7.12 -7.15 41.41
C CYS A 665 -6.10 -6.96 40.29
N PRO A 666 -5.11 -6.06 40.42
CA PRO A 666 -4.14 -5.80 39.35
C PRO A 666 -3.17 -6.96 39.12
N MET A 667 -2.90 -7.78 40.14
CA MET A 667 -1.91 -8.87 40.09
C MET A 667 -2.45 -10.20 39.54
N ALA A 668 -3.75 -10.30 39.28
CA ALA A 668 -4.35 -11.53 38.77
C ALA A 668 -3.76 -11.92 37.41
N PHE A 669 -3.54 -13.23 37.21
CA PHE A 669 -3.01 -13.82 35.97
C PHE A 669 -1.67 -13.23 35.49
N GLY A 670 -0.77 -12.90 36.42
CA GLY A 670 0.55 -12.36 36.09
C GLY A 670 0.51 -10.90 35.65
N ASP A 671 -0.09 -10.05 36.47
CA ASP A 671 -0.26 -8.60 36.27
C ASP A 671 -1.16 -8.21 35.08
N GLN A 672 -1.99 -9.14 34.58
CA GLN A 672 -2.99 -8.86 33.55
C GLN A 672 -4.24 -8.19 34.13
N GLY A 673 -4.51 -8.44 35.42
CA GLY A 673 -5.61 -7.84 36.15
C GLY A 673 -6.95 -8.53 35.94
N ALA A 674 -7.78 -8.56 36.98
CA ALA A 674 -9.10 -9.20 36.92
C ALA A 674 -10.13 -8.48 37.77
N THR A 675 -11.38 -8.44 37.29
CA THR A 675 -12.51 -7.78 37.95
C THR A 675 -13.54 -8.78 38.45
N TRP A 676 -14.22 -8.46 39.55
CA TRP A 676 -15.37 -9.24 40.03
C TRP A 676 -16.42 -8.33 40.68
N LEU A 677 -17.64 -8.85 40.82
CA LEU A 677 -18.72 -8.18 41.54
C LEU A 677 -18.86 -8.70 42.98
N GLN A 678 -19.26 -7.83 43.91
CA GLN A 678 -19.69 -8.23 45.26
C GLN A 678 -20.66 -7.19 45.86
N GLY A 679 -21.38 -7.56 46.92
CA GLY A 679 -22.39 -6.70 47.57
C GLY A 679 -21.88 -5.76 48.68
N ASP A 680 -20.62 -5.90 49.12
CA ASP A 680 -20.01 -5.10 50.19
C ASP A 680 -18.74 -4.41 49.64
N PRO A 681 -18.39 -3.17 50.01
CA PRO A 681 -17.11 -2.57 49.61
C PRO A 681 -15.86 -3.28 50.17
N ARG A 682 -15.99 -4.17 51.18
CA ARG A 682 -14.87 -4.93 51.75
C ARG A 682 -14.39 -6.03 50.80
N VAL A 683 -13.19 -5.86 50.25
CA VAL A 683 -12.54 -6.76 49.28
C VAL A 683 -12.50 -8.21 49.78
N ASN A 684 -13.08 -9.14 49.01
CA ASN A 684 -12.93 -10.59 49.13
C ASN A 684 -12.39 -11.13 47.80
N ASN A 685 -11.09 -11.31 47.67
CA ASN A 685 -10.45 -11.62 46.38
C ASN A 685 -10.65 -13.10 45.96
N PRO A 686 -11.43 -13.38 44.90
CA PRO A 686 -11.68 -14.74 44.44
C PRO A 686 -10.50 -15.38 43.69
N TYR A 687 -9.55 -14.59 43.18
CA TYR A 687 -8.43 -15.08 42.38
C TYR A 687 -7.22 -15.52 43.21
N PHE A 688 -7.09 -15.02 44.44
CA PHE A 688 -6.02 -15.41 45.35
C PHE A 688 -6.52 -16.09 46.63
N GLY A 689 -7.84 -16.08 46.89
CA GLY A 689 -8.43 -16.78 48.03
C GLY A 689 -7.85 -16.34 49.37
N ALA A 690 -7.65 -17.28 50.29
CA ALA A 690 -7.13 -17.02 51.62
C ALA A 690 -5.71 -16.40 51.61
N SER A 691 -4.93 -16.64 50.56
CA SER A 691 -3.54 -16.13 50.47
C SER A 691 -3.47 -14.60 50.37
N MET A 692 -4.45 -13.97 49.72
CA MET A 692 -4.53 -12.51 49.58
C MET A 692 -5.99 -12.02 49.60
N LEU A 693 -6.79 -12.53 50.53
CA LEU A 693 -8.25 -12.33 50.57
C LEU A 693 -8.66 -10.86 50.54
N ARG A 694 -7.84 -9.97 51.12
CA ARG A 694 -8.12 -8.52 51.25
C ARG A 694 -7.38 -7.67 50.23
N CYS A 695 -6.67 -8.27 49.28
CA CYS A 695 -5.89 -7.56 48.27
C CYS A 695 -6.76 -7.22 47.05
N GLY A 696 -6.78 -5.96 46.64
CA GLY A 696 -7.57 -5.42 45.54
C GLY A 696 -8.10 -4.04 45.86
N GLU A 697 -8.84 -3.45 44.92
CA GLU A 697 -9.46 -2.13 45.07
C GLU A 697 -10.90 -2.13 44.57
N VAL A 698 -11.71 -1.22 45.12
CA VAL A 698 -13.05 -0.95 44.60
C VAL A 698 -12.90 -0.01 43.41
N LYS A 699 -13.25 -0.50 42.23
CA LYS A 699 -13.14 0.26 40.97
C LYS A 699 -14.27 1.27 40.83
N ARG A 700 -15.51 0.84 41.11
CA ARG A 700 -16.72 1.67 41.07
C ARG A 700 -17.91 0.97 41.74
N GLN A 701 -18.90 1.77 42.14
CA GLN A 701 -20.21 1.28 42.57
C GLN A 701 -21.16 1.26 41.37
N LEU A 702 -21.64 0.08 41.00
CA LEU A 702 -22.56 -0.11 39.87
C LEU A 702 -24.02 0.13 40.27
N ARG A 703 -24.36 -0.09 41.54
CA ARG A 703 -25.72 0.15 42.08
C ARG A 703 -25.66 0.73 43.50
N GLY A 704 -26.44 1.79 43.72
CA GLY A 704 -26.61 2.50 45.01
C GLY A 704 -27.65 1.85 45.93
N GLU A 705 -27.79 2.38 47.15
CA GLU A 705 -28.90 2.04 48.07
C GLU A 705 -30.29 2.40 47.51
#